data_AF-A0AAP1WCH5-F1
#
_entry.id   AF-A0AAP1WCH5-F1
#
_cell.length_a   1.000
_cell.length_b   1.000
_cell.length_c   1.000
_cell.angle_alpha   90.00
_cell.angle_beta   90.00
_cell.angle_gamma   90.00
#
_symmetry.space_group_name_H-M   'P 1'
#
loop_
_entity.id
_entity.type
_entity.pdbx_description
1 polymer ?
#
loop_
_entity_poly.entity_id
_entity_poly.type
_entity_poly.pdbx_seq_one_letter_code
_entity_poly.pdbx_strand_id
1 'polypeptide(L)'
;PGAVQDEQGRDCPDWVPGELWIGGIGVAEGYFNDPLRSEQQFLTLPDERWYRTGDLGCYWPDGTIEFLGRRDKQVKVGGYRIELGEIESALSQLAGVKQATVLAIGEKEKTLAAYVVPQGEAFCVTDHRNPALPQAWHTLAGTLPCCAISPEISAEQVADFLQHRLLKLKPGHTAGADPLPLMNSLAIQPRWQAVVERWLAFLVTQRRLKPAAEGYQVCAGEEREDEHPHFSGHDLTLSQILRGARNELSLLNDAQWSPESLAFNHPASAPYIQELATICQQLAQRLQRPVRLLEVGTRTGRAAESLLAQLNAGQIEYVGLEQSQEMLLSARQRLAPWPGARLSLWNADTLATHAHSADIIWLNNALHRLLPEDPGLLATLQQLAVPGALLYVMEFRQLTPSALLSTLLLTNGQPEALLHNSADWAALFSAAGFNCQHGDEVAGLQRFLVQCPDRQVRRDPRQLQAALAGRLPGWMVPQRIVFLDALPLMANGKIDYQALKRRHTPEAENPAEADLPQGDIEKQVAALWQQLLSTGNVTRETDFFQQGGDSLLATRLTGQLHQAGYEAQLSDLFNHPRLADFAATLRKTDVPVEQPFVHSPEDRYQPFALTDVQQAYLVGRQPGFALGGVGSHFFVEFEIADLDLTRLETVWNRLIARHDMLRAIVRDGQQQVLEQTPPWVIPAHTLHTPEEALRVREKLAHQVLNPEVWPVFDLQVGYVDGMPARLWLCLDNLLLDGLSMQILLAELEHGYRYPQQLLPPLPVTFRDYLQQPSLQSPNPDSLAWWQAQLDDIPPAPALPLRCLPQEVETPRFARLNGALDSTRWHRLKKRAADAHLTPSAVLLSVWSTVLSAWSAQPEFTLNLTLFDRRPLHPQINQILGDFTSLMLLSWHPGESWLHSAQSLQQRLSQNLNHRDVSAIRVMRQLVQRQNVPAVPMPVVFTSALGFEQDNFLARRNLLKPVWGISQTPQVWLDHQIYESEGELRFNWDFVAALFPAGQVERQFEQYCALLNRMAEDESGWQLPLAALVPPVKHAGQCAERSPRVCPEHSQPHIAADESTVSLICDAFREVVGESVTPAENFFEAGATSLNLVQLHVLLQRHEFSTLTLLDLFTHPSPAALADYLAGVATVEKTKRPRPVRRRQRRI
;
A
#
# COMPACT_ATOMS: atom_id res chain seq x y z
N PRO A 1 -39.63 2.80 43.33
CA PRO A 1 -39.55 4.19 42.81
C PRO A 1 -38.11 4.70 42.95
N GLY A 2 -37.53 5.31 41.92
CA GLY A 2 -36.20 5.91 41.99
C GLY A 2 -36.33 7.42 42.12
N ALA A 3 -35.57 8.04 43.03
CA ALA A 3 -35.57 9.48 43.24
C ALA A 3 -34.16 10.06 43.33
N VAL A 4 -33.90 11.21 42.71
CA VAL A 4 -32.62 11.91 42.85
C VAL A 4 -32.72 12.86 44.06
N GLN A 5 -31.94 12.58 45.11
CA GLN A 5 -32.03 13.23 46.42
C GLN A 5 -30.77 14.03 46.72
N ASP A 6 -30.93 15.16 47.42
CA ASP A 6 -29.82 15.90 48.02
C ASP A 6 -29.32 15.23 49.31
N GLU A 7 -28.27 15.78 49.94
CA GLU A 7 -27.70 15.22 51.19
C GLU A 7 -28.69 15.21 52.37
N GLN A 8 -29.78 15.97 52.29
CA GLN A 8 -30.81 16.08 53.31
C GLN A 8 -32.04 15.20 52.98
N GLY A 9 -32.00 14.43 51.90
CA GLY A 9 -33.08 13.53 51.49
C GLY A 9 -34.30 14.27 50.92
N ARG A 10 -34.06 15.39 50.22
CA ARG A 10 -35.09 16.12 49.45
C ARG A 10 -34.85 15.95 47.96
N ASP A 11 -35.92 15.84 47.18
CA ASP A 11 -35.85 15.74 45.72
C ASP A 11 -35.07 16.92 45.13
N CYS A 12 -34.10 16.60 44.27
CA CYS A 12 -33.34 17.59 43.54
C CYS A 12 -34.21 18.23 42.44
N PRO A 13 -34.13 19.56 42.23
CA PRO A 13 -34.75 20.19 41.07
C PRO A 13 -34.16 19.69 39.74
N ASP A 14 -34.86 19.98 38.64
CA ASP A 14 -34.38 19.68 37.29
C ASP A 14 -32.96 20.23 37.07
N TRP A 15 -32.12 19.42 36.44
CA TRP A 15 -30.71 19.65 36.13
C TRP A 15 -29.77 19.78 37.33
N VAL A 16 -30.27 19.61 38.56
CA VAL A 16 -29.43 19.63 39.76
C VAL A 16 -28.94 18.22 40.07
N PRO A 17 -27.61 17.98 40.11
CA PRO A 17 -27.07 16.67 40.47
C PRO A 17 -27.37 16.32 41.93
N GLY A 18 -27.82 15.09 42.15
CA GLY A 18 -28.00 14.47 43.46
C GLY A 18 -27.68 12.98 43.43
N GLU A 19 -27.84 12.31 44.57
CA GLU A 19 -27.67 10.86 44.67
C GLU A 19 -28.98 10.15 44.32
N LEU A 20 -28.91 9.13 43.46
CA LEU A 20 -30.06 8.31 43.13
C LEU A 20 -30.38 7.37 44.29
N TRP A 21 -31.57 7.48 44.85
CA TRP A 21 -32.10 6.62 45.90
C TRP A 21 -33.20 5.74 45.31
N ILE A 22 -33.26 4.48 45.72
CA ILE A 22 -34.30 3.55 45.27
C ILE A 22 -35.14 3.16 46.48
N GLY A 23 -36.45 3.38 46.39
CA GLY A 23 -37.43 3.05 47.42
C GLY A 23 -38.43 1.99 46.96
N GLY A 24 -39.09 1.35 47.94
CA GLY A 24 -40.21 0.43 47.75
C GLY A 24 -39.97 -0.99 48.29
N ILE A 25 -40.98 -1.86 48.10
CA ILE A 25 -41.03 -3.22 48.69
C ILE A 25 -39.89 -4.16 48.25
N GLY A 26 -39.19 -3.85 47.17
CA GLY A 26 -38.08 -4.65 46.63
C GLY A 26 -36.70 -4.30 47.21
N VAL A 27 -36.62 -3.33 48.13
CA VAL A 27 -35.37 -2.91 48.76
C VAL A 27 -34.97 -3.91 49.86
N ALA A 28 -33.71 -4.35 49.84
CA ALA A 28 -33.17 -5.29 50.83
C ALA A 28 -33.19 -4.76 52.27
N GLU A 29 -33.12 -5.66 53.25
CA GLU A 29 -33.11 -5.30 54.68
C GLU A 29 -31.77 -4.74 55.18
N GLY A 30 -30.70 -4.87 54.40
CA GLY A 30 -29.37 -4.42 54.79
C GLY A 30 -28.26 -5.22 54.12
N TYR A 31 -27.03 -4.89 54.47
CA TYR A 31 -25.83 -5.67 54.15
C TYR A 31 -25.63 -6.79 55.18
N PHE A 32 -25.30 -7.98 54.70
CA PHE A 32 -25.03 -9.14 55.55
C PHE A 32 -23.80 -8.90 56.43
N ASN A 33 -23.95 -9.04 57.76
CA ASN A 33 -22.90 -8.84 58.79
C ASN A 33 -22.28 -7.42 58.85
N ASP A 34 -22.92 -6.40 58.29
CA ASP A 34 -22.43 -5.01 58.35
C ASP A 34 -23.54 -4.04 58.79
N PRO A 35 -23.85 -3.97 60.10
CA PRO A 35 -24.95 -3.15 60.62
C PRO A 35 -24.69 -1.65 60.46
N LEU A 36 -23.43 -1.20 60.60
CA LEU A 36 -23.05 0.20 60.42
C LEU A 36 -23.31 0.68 59.00
N ARG A 37 -22.89 -0.10 57.99
CA ARG A 37 -23.15 0.25 56.59
C ARG A 37 -24.62 0.11 56.22
N SER A 38 -25.33 -0.83 56.84
CA SER A 38 -26.77 -1.02 56.64
C SER A 38 -27.55 0.21 57.10
N GLU A 39 -27.25 0.74 58.28
CA GLU A 39 -27.89 1.97 58.79
C GLU A 39 -27.56 3.20 57.94
N GLN A 40 -26.35 3.28 57.39
CA GLN A 40 -25.94 4.41 56.55
C GLN A 40 -26.60 4.42 55.16
N GLN A 41 -26.78 3.23 54.57
CA GLN A 41 -27.23 3.09 53.18
C GLN A 41 -28.73 2.78 53.06
N PHE A 42 -29.37 2.23 54.09
CA PHE A 42 -30.80 1.94 54.10
C PHE A 42 -31.51 2.85 55.10
N LEU A 43 -32.24 3.84 54.59
CA LEU A 43 -32.92 4.86 55.38
C LEU A 43 -34.42 4.57 55.46
N THR A 44 -35.05 4.94 56.57
CA THR A 44 -36.51 4.90 56.73
C THR A 44 -37.03 6.32 56.90
N LEU A 45 -37.76 6.81 55.90
CA LEU A 45 -38.46 8.11 55.90
C LEU A 45 -39.97 7.84 55.99
N PRO A 46 -40.80 8.76 56.52
CA PRO A 46 -41.96 8.43 57.37
C PRO A 46 -43.07 7.51 56.86
N ASP A 47 -43.01 6.96 55.64
CA ASP A 47 -43.85 5.83 55.18
C ASP A 47 -43.14 4.89 54.16
N GLU A 48 -41.85 5.05 53.85
CA GLU A 48 -41.12 4.22 52.87
C GLU A 48 -39.64 4.00 53.21
N ARG A 49 -39.12 2.80 52.85
CA ARG A 49 -37.71 2.43 52.99
C ARG A 49 -36.94 2.76 51.72
N TRP A 50 -35.81 3.44 51.87
CA TRP A 50 -34.96 3.92 50.79
C TRP A 50 -33.56 3.31 50.87
N TYR A 51 -32.98 3.01 49.71
CA TYR A 51 -31.59 2.58 49.55
C TYR A 51 -30.78 3.61 48.77
N ARG A 52 -29.69 4.07 49.38
CA ARG A 52 -28.70 4.96 48.76
C ARG A 52 -27.79 4.15 47.84
N THR A 53 -27.89 4.37 46.53
CA THR A 53 -27.20 3.54 45.53
C THR A 53 -25.71 3.90 45.37
N GLY A 54 -25.31 5.11 45.78
CA GLY A 54 -24.01 5.70 45.46
C GLY A 54 -23.88 6.18 44.00
N ASP A 55 -24.94 6.06 43.20
CA ASP A 55 -25.00 6.58 41.84
C ASP A 55 -25.43 8.05 41.85
N LEU A 56 -24.83 8.88 41.01
CA LEU A 56 -25.19 10.28 40.82
C LEU A 56 -26.08 10.41 39.59
N GLY A 57 -27.11 11.25 39.69
CA GLY A 57 -27.98 11.58 38.57
C GLY A 57 -28.59 12.97 38.71
N CYS A 58 -29.30 13.41 37.68
CA CYS A 58 -30.15 14.60 37.74
C CYS A 58 -31.44 14.36 36.95
N TYR A 59 -32.48 15.13 37.29
CA TYR A 59 -33.74 15.11 36.54
C TYR A 59 -33.67 16.00 35.31
N TRP A 60 -34.30 15.57 34.23
CA TRP A 60 -34.71 16.41 33.12
C TRP A 60 -36.14 16.93 33.37
N PRO A 61 -36.57 18.03 32.73
CA PRO A 61 -37.90 18.62 32.95
C PRO A 61 -39.09 17.71 32.61
N ASP A 62 -38.84 16.62 31.88
CA ASP A 62 -39.84 15.60 31.55
C ASP A 62 -39.88 14.43 32.55
N GLY A 63 -39.05 14.47 33.60
CA GLY A 63 -38.93 13.44 34.62
C GLY A 63 -37.90 12.34 34.30
N THR A 64 -37.19 12.42 33.17
CA THR A 64 -36.10 11.49 32.84
C THR A 64 -34.93 11.68 33.82
N ILE A 65 -34.36 10.59 34.32
CA ILE A 65 -33.16 10.64 35.17
C ILE A 65 -31.93 10.35 34.30
N GLU A 66 -31.04 11.33 34.17
CA GLU A 66 -29.74 11.15 33.54
C GLU A 66 -28.72 10.65 34.56
N PHE A 67 -27.98 9.60 34.19
CA PHE A 67 -26.94 8.99 35.03
C PHE A 67 -25.61 9.70 34.83
N LEU A 68 -25.08 10.31 35.88
CA LEU A 68 -23.86 11.15 35.86
C LEU A 68 -22.60 10.42 36.37
N GLY A 69 -22.72 9.16 36.80
CA GLY A 69 -21.61 8.34 37.28
C GLY A 69 -21.78 7.87 38.72
N ARG A 70 -20.69 7.43 39.35
CA ARG A 70 -20.68 6.92 40.73
C ARG A 70 -19.89 7.81 41.68
N ARG A 71 -20.31 7.82 42.94
CA ARG A 71 -19.59 8.49 44.03
C ARG A 71 -18.38 7.67 44.53
N ASP A 72 -18.34 6.36 44.29
CA ASP A 72 -17.26 5.44 44.74
C ASP A 72 -16.25 5.07 43.62
N LYS A 73 -15.08 4.53 44.00
CA LYS A 73 -13.99 4.15 43.08
C LYS A 73 -14.07 2.69 42.58
N GLN A 74 -15.23 2.06 42.69
CA GLN A 74 -15.43 0.66 42.30
C GLN A 74 -15.31 0.48 40.78
N VAL A 75 -14.58 -0.55 40.36
CA VAL A 75 -14.40 -0.89 38.94
C VAL A 75 -14.98 -2.28 38.64
N LYS A 76 -15.53 -2.47 37.44
CA LYS A 76 -15.93 -3.79 36.95
C LYS A 76 -14.78 -4.43 36.16
N VAL A 77 -14.35 -5.61 36.56
CA VAL A 77 -13.25 -6.40 35.95
C VAL A 77 -13.74 -7.84 35.86
N GLY A 78 -13.81 -8.41 34.65
CA GLY A 78 -14.26 -9.79 34.44
C GLY A 78 -15.65 -10.12 35.03
N GLY A 79 -16.59 -9.17 35.01
CA GLY A 79 -17.91 -9.31 35.62
C GLY A 79 -17.97 -9.09 37.14
N TYR A 80 -16.83 -9.00 37.82
CA TYR A 80 -16.74 -8.73 39.25
C TYR A 80 -16.61 -7.23 39.53
N ARG A 81 -17.21 -6.80 40.64
CA ARG A 81 -17.14 -5.42 41.12
C ARG A 81 -16.07 -5.32 42.20
N ILE A 82 -14.96 -4.67 41.88
CA ILE A 82 -13.71 -4.72 42.66
C ILE A 82 -13.40 -3.34 43.23
N GLU A 83 -13.01 -3.31 44.51
CA GLU A 83 -12.47 -2.14 45.20
C GLU A 83 -10.94 -2.13 45.09
N LEU A 84 -10.38 -1.22 44.29
CA LEU A 84 -8.92 -1.16 44.08
C LEU A 84 -8.15 -0.89 45.38
N GLY A 85 -8.74 -0.12 46.31
CA GLY A 85 -8.15 0.18 47.62
C GLY A 85 -7.98 -1.04 48.52
N GLU A 86 -8.77 -2.10 48.34
CA GLU A 86 -8.62 -3.36 49.08
C GLU A 86 -7.33 -4.08 48.67
N ILE A 87 -7.04 -4.09 47.37
CA ILE A 87 -5.82 -4.68 46.81
C ILE A 87 -4.59 -3.85 47.23
N GLU A 88 -4.70 -2.52 47.21
CA GLU A 88 -3.64 -1.61 47.68
C GLU A 88 -3.32 -1.81 49.17
N SER A 89 -4.35 -2.03 50.00
CA SER A 89 -4.18 -2.33 51.42
C SER A 89 -3.50 -3.68 51.64
N ALA A 90 -3.92 -4.73 50.92
CA ALA A 90 -3.30 -6.04 50.99
C ALA A 90 -1.81 -6.01 50.58
N LEU A 91 -1.49 -5.28 49.50
CA LEU A 91 -0.12 -5.04 49.04
C LEU A 91 0.73 -4.34 50.12
N SER A 92 0.19 -3.30 50.74
CA SER A 92 0.91 -2.50 51.77
C SER A 92 1.21 -3.27 53.05
N GLN A 93 0.50 -4.37 53.32
CA GLN A 93 0.73 -5.24 54.48
C GLN A 93 1.76 -6.35 54.23
N LEU A 94 2.25 -6.50 53.00
CA LEU A 94 3.28 -7.49 52.67
C LEU A 94 4.67 -6.95 52.99
N ALA A 95 5.45 -7.72 53.75
CA ALA A 95 6.85 -7.40 54.03
C ALA A 95 7.63 -7.29 52.71
N GLY A 96 8.24 -6.13 52.46
CA GLY A 96 8.96 -5.86 51.22
C GLY A 96 8.26 -4.94 50.22
N VAL A 97 7.05 -4.47 50.52
CA VAL A 97 6.36 -3.43 49.74
C VAL A 97 6.42 -2.10 50.50
N LYS A 98 7.07 -1.09 49.91
CA LYS A 98 7.16 0.27 50.47
C LYS A 98 5.90 1.09 50.17
N GLN A 99 5.45 1.05 48.91
CA GLN A 99 4.26 1.71 48.41
C GLN A 99 3.69 0.88 47.28
N ALA A 100 2.36 0.91 47.09
CA ALA A 100 1.74 0.32 45.92
C ALA A 100 0.49 1.09 45.50
N THR A 101 0.17 1.05 44.22
CA THR A 101 -1.13 1.49 43.70
C THR A 101 -1.64 0.51 42.64
N VAL A 102 -2.96 0.39 42.52
CA VAL A 102 -3.59 -0.57 41.60
C VAL A 102 -4.49 0.18 40.63
N LEU A 103 -4.41 -0.21 39.35
CA LEU A 103 -5.25 0.33 38.29
C LEU A 103 -5.99 -0.79 37.56
N ALA A 104 -7.21 -0.47 37.11
CA ALA A 104 -7.90 -1.22 36.08
C ALA A 104 -7.54 -0.64 34.71
N ILE A 105 -6.97 -1.47 33.83
CA ILE A 105 -6.40 -1.09 32.54
C ILE A 105 -7.19 -1.79 31.42
N GLY A 106 -7.52 -1.07 30.35
CA GLY A 106 -8.34 -1.53 29.23
C GLY A 106 -9.65 -0.75 29.07
N GLU A 107 -10.10 -0.55 27.83
CA GLU A 107 -11.32 0.19 27.51
C GLU A 107 -12.58 -0.69 27.50
N LYS A 108 -12.51 -1.86 26.84
CA LYS A 108 -13.62 -2.84 26.75
C LYS A 108 -13.52 -3.95 27.80
N GLU A 109 -12.37 -4.63 27.88
CA GLU A 109 -12.07 -5.59 28.95
C GLU A 109 -11.01 -5.01 29.89
N LYS A 110 -11.39 -4.81 31.16
CA LYS A 110 -10.49 -4.29 32.18
C LYS A 110 -9.70 -5.43 32.83
N THR A 111 -8.38 -5.26 32.96
CA THR A 111 -7.46 -6.13 33.71
C THR A 111 -6.84 -5.37 34.88
N LEU A 112 -6.43 -6.08 35.94
CA LEU A 112 -5.83 -5.46 37.13
C LEU A 112 -4.31 -5.42 37.02
N ALA A 113 -3.73 -4.23 37.19
CA ALA A 113 -2.28 -4.02 37.26
C ALA A 113 -1.89 -3.34 38.57
N ALA A 114 -0.90 -3.91 39.27
CA ALA A 114 -0.30 -3.32 40.46
C ALA A 114 1.06 -2.72 40.17
N TYR A 115 1.30 -1.52 40.66
CA TYR A 115 2.60 -0.84 40.60
C TYR A 115 3.16 -0.77 42.00
N VAL A 116 4.34 -1.36 42.19
CA VAL A 116 4.87 -1.67 43.51
C VAL A 116 6.25 -1.06 43.65
N VAL A 117 6.43 -0.24 44.67
CA VAL A 117 7.75 0.22 45.09
C VAL A 117 8.27 -0.76 46.13
N PRO A 118 9.32 -1.55 45.83
CA PRO A 118 9.81 -2.56 46.75
C PRO A 118 10.65 -1.97 47.88
N GLN A 119 10.83 -2.74 48.96
CA GLN A 119 11.73 -2.46 50.07
C GLN A 119 12.61 -3.68 50.36
N GLY A 120 13.94 -3.51 50.40
CA GLY A 120 14.88 -4.62 50.63
C GLY A 120 14.91 -5.63 49.48
N GLU A 121 15.38 -6.86 49.72
CA GLU A 121 15.50 -7.93 48.70
C GLU A 121 14.27 -8.87 48.65
N ALA A 122 13.16 -8.49 49.27
CA ALA A 122 11.93 -9.27 49.21
C ALA A 122 11.43 -9.44 47.77
N PHE A 123 10.87 -10.60 47.44
CA PHE A 123 10.43 -10.94 46.09
C PHE A 123 11.56 -10.96 45.05
N CYS A 124 12.82 -11.05 45.48
CA CYS A 124 13.94 -11.26 44.56
C CYS A 124 14.20 -12.76 44.33
N VAL A 125 14.61 -13.09 43.11
CA VAL A 125 15.25 -14.36 42.76
C VAL A 125 16.70 -14.05 42.39
N THR A 126 17.61 -14.90 42.86
CA THR A 126 19.00 -14.87 42.41
C THR A 126 19.17 -15.86 41.28
N ASP A 127 19.46 -15.36 40.08
CA ASP A 127 19.86 -16.20 38.96
C ASP A 127 21.39 -16.31 38.93
N HIS A 128 21.86 -17.52 38.68
CA HIS A 128 23.27 -17.85 38.56
C HIS A 128 23.60 -18.18 37.12
N ARG A 129 24.84 -17.87 36.74
CA ARG A 129 25.36 -18.16 35.41
C ARG A 129 25.21 -19.62 35.03
N ASN A 130 24.81 -19.84 33.78
CA ASN A 130 24.80 -21.16 33.18
C ASN A 130 26.26 -21.69 33.06
N PRO A 131 26.59 -22.86 33.65
CA PRO A 131 27.93 -23.46 33.56
C PRO A 131 28.40 -23.73 32.12
N ALA A 132 27.48 -23.85 31.18
CA ALA A 132 27.78 -24.02 29.77
C ALA A 132 28.33 -22.74 29.11
N LEU A 133 28.17 -21.56 29.70
CA LEU A 133 28.80 -20.32 29.20
C LEU A 133 30.31 -20.29 29.51
N PRO A 134 31.16 -19.71 28.64
CA PRO A 134 32.63 -19.62 28.85
C PRO A 134 33.01 -18.72 30.03
N GLN A 135 33.96 -19.14 30.88
CA GLN A 135 34.48 -18.29 31.98
C GLN A 135 35.29 -17.11 31.45
N ALA A 136 36.03 -17.36 30.38
CA ALA A 136 36.79 -16.38 29.65
C ALA A 136 36.32 -16.37 28.19
N TRP A 137 35.52 -15.39 27.81
CA TRP A 137 35.03 -15.18 26.45
C TRP A 137 36.15 -14.95 25.44
N HIS A 138 37.29 -14.38 25.88
CA HIS A 138 38.49 -14.26 25.04
C HIS A 138 39.06 -15.61 24.57
N THR A 139 38.64 -16.74 25.15
CA THR A 139 39.06 -18.08 24.68
C THR A 139 38.35 -18.53 23.42
N LEU A 140 37.18 -17.96 23.12
CA LEU A 140 36.44 -18.19 21.86
C LEU A 140 36.75 -17.13 20.80
N ALA A 141 37.43 -16.05 21.20
CA ALA A 141 37.81 -14.93 20.34
C ALA A 141 39.26 -15.08 19.89
N GLY A 142 39.55 -14.71 18.64
CA GLY A 142 40.90 -14.67 18.12
C GLY A 142 41.55 -13.31 18.35
N THR A 143 42.88 -13.28 18.45
CA THR A 143 43.62 -12.03 18.24
C THR A 143 43.69 -11.78 16.73
N LEU A 144 42.95 -10.79 16.24
CA LEU A 144 43.05 -10.39 14.84
C LEU A 144 44.45 -9.83 14.57
N PRO A 145 45.17 -10.27 13.54
CA PRO A 145 46.51 -9.80 13.29
C PRO A 145 46.47 -8.34 12.81
N CYS A 146 47.25 -7.46 13.45
CA CYS A 146 47.43 -6.04 13.09
C CYS A 146 48.07 -5.82 11.71
N CYS A 147 48.08 -6.81 10.81
CA CYS A 147 48.56 -6.68 9.45
C CYS A 147 47.92 -5.44 8.83
N ALA A 148 48.74 -4.50 8.34
CA ALA A 148 48.31 -3.19 7.87
C ALA A 148 47.08 -3.27 6.96
N ILE A 149 45.89 -3.13 7.53
CA ILE A 149 44.66 -3.02 6.75
C ILE A 149 44.57 -1.55 6.38
N SER A 150 44.91 -1.24 5.14
CA SER A 150 44.73 0.10 4.61
C SER A 150 43.24 0.46 4.64
N PRO A 151 42.88 1.69 5.06
CA PRO A 151 41.49 2.13 5.02
C PRO A 151 40.99 2.16 3.57
N GLU A 152 39.72 1.78 3.36
CA GLU A 152 39.08 1.83 2.03
C GLU A 152 39.07 3.27 1.46
N ILE A 153 39.00 4.27 2.34
CA ILE A 153 39.15 5.68 2.00
C ILE A 153 40.25 6.29 2.89
N SER A 154 41.35 6.74 2.28
CA SER A 154 42.49 7.31 2.99
C SER A 154 42.24 8.76 3.44
N ALA A 155 42.96 9.21 4.47
CA ALA A 155 42.91 10.60 4.91
C ALA A 155 43.34 11.58 3.80
N GLU A 156 44.25 11.16 2.92
CA GLU A 156 44.70 11.91 1.75
C GLU A 156 43.56 12.06 0.74
N GLN A 157 42.86 10.98 0.40
CA GLN A 157 41.71 11.01 -0.52
C GLN A 157 40.57 11.91 -0.01
N VAL A 158 40.28 11.88 1.29
CA VAL A 158 39.31 12.80 1.91
C VAL A 158 39.80 14.24 1.82
N ALA A 159 41.08 14.49 2.07
CA ALA A 159 41.66 15.82 1.98
C ALA A 159 41.65 16.36 0.55
N ASP A 160 41.96 15.52 -0.43
CA ASP A 160 41.93 15.87 -1.87
C ASP A 160 40.50 16.16 -2.32
N PHE A 161 39.53 15.34 -1.90
CA PHE A 161 38.11 15.59 -2.14
C PHE A 161 37.65 16.93 -1.52
N LEU A 162 37.93 17.16 -0.24
CA LEU A 162 37.55 18.39 0.46
C LEU A 162 38.24 19.61 -0.17
N GLN A 163 39.52 19.52 -0.50
CA GLN A 163 40.26 20.59 -1.16
C GLN A 163 39.67 20.91 -2.54
N HIS A 164 39.44 19.89 -3.38
CA HIS A 164 38.95 20.09 -4.74
C HIS A 164 37.49 20.59 -4.80
N ARG A 165 36.64 20.13 -3.87
CA ARG A 165 35.19 20.42 -3.88
C ARG A 165 34.77 21.60 -2.99
N LEU A 166 35.42 21.80 -1.84
CA LEU A 166 35.16 22.97 -0.99
C LEU A 166 36.07 24.14 -1.32
N LEU A 167 37.29 23.91 -1.82
CA LEU A 167 38.36 24.91 -1.85
C LEU A 167 39.09 24.97 -3.21
N LYS A 168 38.36 25.28 -4.30
CA LYS A 168 39.00 25.92 -5.48
C LYS A 168 39.42 27.35 -5.10
N LEU A 169 40.39 27.46 -4.20
CA LEU A 169 40.87 28.72 -3.65
C LEU A 169 41.42 29.57 -4.80
N LYS A 170 40.74 30.68 -5.12
CA LYS A 170 41.45 31.82 -5.70
C LYS A 170 42.37 32.34 -4.60
N PRO A 171 43.71 32.27 -4.76
CA PRO A 171 44.61 32.80 -3.74
C PRO A 171 44.41 34.31 -3.66
N GLY A 172 43.99 34.78 -2.48
CA GLY A 172 43.80 36.19 -2.17
C GLY A 172 42.41 36.45 -1.60
N HIS A 173 42.40 36.93 -0.35
CA HIS A 173 41.25 37.42 0.43
C HIS A 173 40.55 36.43 1.35
N THR A 174 41.24 36.02 2.43
CA THR A 174 40.56 35.78 3.72
C THR A 174 41.43 36.39 4.83
N ALA A 175 41.13 37.61 5.29
CA ALA A 175 41.87 38.18 6.41
C ALA A 175 41.56 37.37 7.70
N GLY A 176 42.55 36.61 8.21
CA GLY A 176 42.47 35.90 9.49
C GLY A 176 41.90 34.49 9.45
N ALA A 177 41.94 33.80 10.60
CA ALA A 177 41.43 32.44 10.82
C ALA A 177 39.89 32.32 10.78
N ASP A 178 39.20 33.32 10.23
CA ASP A 178 37.75 33.39 10.15
C ASP A 178 37.26 32.69 8.87
N PRO A 179 36.45 31.61 8.96
CA PRO A 179 35.91 30.91 7.80
C PRO A 179 34.79 31.68 7.07
N LEU A 180 34.21 32.73 7.68
CA LEU A 180 33.04 33.45 7.14
C LEU A 180 33.22 33.97 5.70
N PRO A 181 34.34 34.62 5.32
CA PRO A 181 34.52 35.11 3.96
C PRO A 181 34.52 33.99 2.91
N LEU A 182 35.14 32.85 3.26
CA LEU A 182 35.17 31.66 2.41
C LEU A 182 33.76 31.06 2.27
N MET A 183 33.06 30.88 3.39
CA MET A 183 31.69 30.35 3.42
C MET A 183 30.74 31.22 2.56
N ASN A 184 30.84 32.54 2.68
CA ASN A 184 30.07 33.49 1.87
C ASN A 184 30.36 33.35 0.38
N SER A 185 31.63 33.17 -0.01
CA SER A 185 32.02 33.01 -1.42
C SER A 185 31.45 31.73 -2.06
N LEU A 186 31.20 30.70 -1.24
CA LEU A 186 30.70 29.39 -1.67
C LEU A 186 29.19 29.20 -1.47
N ALA A 187 28.52 30.23 -0.93
CA ALA A 187 27.11 30.21 -0.49
C ALA A 187 26.81 29.16 0.59
N ILE A 188 27.78 28.83 1.45
CA ILE A 188 27.57 27.91 2.58
C ILE A 188 26.77 28.62 3.67
N GLN A 189 25.74 27.97 4.21
CA GLN A 189 24.93 28.53 5.28
C GLN A 189 25.75 28.75 6.57
N PRO A 190 25.53 29.86 7.31
CA PRO A 190 26.29 30.17 8.53
C PRO A 190 26.28 29.09 9.61
N ARG A 191 25.20 28.28 9.67
CA ARG A 191 25.09 27.17 10.63
C ARG A 191 26.23 26.15 10.53
N TRP A 192 26.84 26.02 9.34
CA TRP A 192 27.92 25.07 9.08
C TRP A 192 29.32 25.58 9.45
N GLN A 193 29.43 26.73 10.10
CA GLN A 193 30.72 27.34 10.45
C GLN A 193 31.64 26.37 11.21
N ALA A 194 31.14 25.72 12.25
CA ALA A 194 31.93 24.77 13.04
C ALA A 194 32.43 23.57 12.22
N VAL A 195 31.63 23.10 11.25
CA VAL A 195 32.02 21.99 10.35
C VAL A 195 33.13 22.44 9.40
N VAL A 196 33.00 23.65 8.83
CA VAL A 196 34.02 24.20 7.91
C VAL A 196 35.34 24.46 8.63
N GLU A 197 35.32 24.97 9.86
CA GLU A 197 36.53 25.14 10.69
C GLU A 197 37.28 23.81 10.89
N ARG A 198 36.54 22.72 11.13
CA ARG A 198 37.11 21.36 11.26
C ARG A 198 37.74 20.89 9.96
N TRP A 199 37.07 21.09 8.83
CA TRP A 199 37.61 20.74 7.51
C TRP A 199 38.88 21.52 7.19
N LEU A 200 38.92 22.83 7.48
CA LEU A 200 40.13 23.65 7.30
C LEU A 200 41.28 23.17 8.19
N ALA A 201 41.01 22.87 9.46
CA ALA A 201 42.02 22.31 10.36
C ALA A 201 42.54 20.94 9.87
N PHE A 202 41.66 20.08 9.36
CA PHE A 202 42.03 18.79 8.77
C PHE A 202 42.89 18.97 7.52
N LEU A 203 42.57 19.91 6.64
CA LEU A 203 43.40 20.17 5.45
C LEU A 203 44.78 20.73 5.80
N VAL A 204 44.91 21.48 6.89
CA VAL A 204 46.22 21.90 7.42
C VAL A 204 47.01 20.70 7.95
N THR A 205 46.37 19.79 8.68
CA THR A 205 47.05 18.60 9.22
C THR A 205 47.50 17.65 8.11
N GLN A 206 46.72 17.54 7.02
CA GLN A 206 47.05 16.78 5.80
C GLN A 206 47.99 17.53 4.83
N ARG A 207 48.55 18.68 5.26
CA ARG A 207 49.49 19.51 4.48
C ARG A 207 48.95 19.98 3.13
N ARG A 208 47.63 20.03 2.94
CA ARG A 208 46.98 20.63 1.76
C ARG A 208 46.88 22.15 1.87
N LEU A 209 46.81 22.66 3.10
CA LEU A 209 46.82 24.09 3.42
C LEU A 209 47.92 24.43 4.44
N LYS A 210 48.39 25.68 4.40
CA LYS A 210 49.26 26.28 5.40
C LYS A 210 48.72 27.65 5.84
N PRO A 211 48.67 27.96 7.15
CA PRO A 211 48.29 29.30 7.62
C PRO A 211 49.24 30.39 7.09
N ALA A 212 48.68 31.52 6.65
CA ALA A 212 49.37 32.70 6.12
C ALA A 212 48.76 34.01 6.66
N ALA A 213 49.44 35.15 6.46
CA ALA A 213 48.99 36.45 6.97
C ALA A 213 47.60 36.87 6.45
N GLU A 214 47.22 36.41 5.26
CA GLU A 214 45.92 36.64 4.62
C GLU A 214 45.11 35.34 4.48
N GLY A 215 45.20 34.43 5.47
CA GLY A 215 44.34 33.24 5.57
C GLY A 215 45.08 31.92 5.39
N TYR A 216 44.77 31.18 4.32
CA TYR A 216 45.40 29.89 4.01
C TYR A 216 46.09 29.91 2.66
N GLN A 217 47.31 29.37 2.60
CA GLN A 217 48.07 29.13 1.38
C GLN A 217 47.97 27.66 0.99
N VAL A 218 47.67 27.37 -0.28
CA VAL A 218 47.66 26.01 -0.83
C VAL A 218 49.09 25.48 -0.94
N CYS A 219 49.32 24.27 -0.45
CA CYS A 219 50.58 23.54 -0.66
C CYS A 219 50.48 22.72 -1.96
N ALA A 220 51.56 22.64 -2.74
CA ALA A 220 51.55 21.98 -4.06
C ALA A 220 51.26 20.47 -3.93
N GLY A 221 50.24 20.02 -4.68
CA GLY A 221 49.77 18.64 -4.80
C GLY A 221 48.49 18.62 -5.63
N GLU A 222 48.58 18.94 -6.92
CA GLU A 222 47.47 18.79 -7.87
C GLU A 222 47.50 17.36 -8.44
N GLU A 223 46.74 16.45 -7.85
CA GLU A 223 46.31 15.24 -8.56
C GLU A 223 44.93 15.44 -9.18
N ARG A 224 44.72 14.80 -10.34
CA ARG A 224 43.59 15.03 -11.24
C ARG A 224 42.29 14.43 -10.71
N GLU A 225 41.20 15.07 -11.10
CA GLU A 225 39.80 14.73 -10.80
C GLU A 225 39.38 13.28 -11.18
N ASP A 226 40.18 12.59 -11.99
CA ASP A 226 39.87 11.29 -12.59
C ASP A 226 40.27 10.06 -11.73
N GLU A 227 40.93 10.22 -10.57
CA GLU A 227 41.54 9.09 -9.83
C GLU A 227 40.80 8.66 -8.55
N HIS A 228 39.63 9.23 -8.21
CA HIS A 228 38.94 8.90 -6.95
C HIS A 228 37.48 8.43 -7.16
N PRO A 229 37.27 7.18 -7.63
CA PRO A 229 35.94 6.64 -7.95
C PRO A 229 34.96 6.62 -6.76
N HIS A 230 35.45 6.61 -5.51
CA HIS A 230 34.65 6.63 -4.29
C HIS A 230 33.86 7.93 -4.05
N PHE A 231 34.14 9.01 -4.80
CA PHE A 231 33.56 10.35 -4.59
C PHE A 231 32.74 10.88 -5.78
N SER A 232 32.54 10.07 -6.83
CA SER A 232 31.80 10.48 -8.04
C SER A 232 30.31 10.75 -7.75
N GLY A 233 29.80 11.91 -8.17
CA GLY A 233 28.38 12.32 -8.01
C GLY A 233 27.98 12.85 -6.62
N HIS A 234 28.89 12.79 -5.65
CA HIS A 234 28.63 13.15 -4.25
C HIS A 234 28.88 14.63 -3.92
N ASP A 235 29.62 15.32 -4.76
CA ASP A 235 29.89 16.76 -4.70
C ASP A 235 28.61 17.59 -4.77
N LEU A 236 27.66 17.19 -5.62
CA LEU A 236 26.35 17.84 -5.72
C LEU A 236 25.56 17.70 -4.43
N THR A 237 25.51 16.49 -3.85
CA THR A 237 24.79 16.21 -2.59
C THR A 237 25.35 17.05 -1.45
N LEU A 238 26.67 17.05 -1.26
CA LEU A 238 27.34 17.84 -0.23
C LEU A 238 27.10 19.35 -0.43
N SER A 239 27.22 19.83 -1.67
CA SER A 239 26.98 21.24 -2.01
C SER A 239 25.53 21.66 -1.72
N GLN A 240 24.56 20.84 -2.09
CA GLN A 240 23.14 21.10 -1.82
C GLN A 240 22.85 21.16 -0.31
N ILE A 241 23.45 20.28 0.50
CA ILE A 241 23.29 20.30 1.97
C ILE A 241 23.89 21.57 2.57
N LEU A 242 25.12 21.91 2.18
CA LEU A 242 25.82 23.09 2.68
C LEU A 242 25.11 24.40 2.32
N ARG A 243 24.42 24.44 1.16
CA ARG A 243 23.62 25.58 0.68
C ARG A 243 22.17 25.57 1.20
N GLY A 244 21.73 24.48 1.82
CA GLY A 244 20.37 24.26 2.31
C GLY A 244 19.34 23.93 1.23
N ALA A 245 19.77 23.53 0.03
CA ALA A 245 18.91 23.01 -1.02
C ALA A 245 18.50 21.53 -0.77
N ARG A 246 19.18 20.84 0.15
CA ARG A 246 18.89 19.46 0.56
C ARG A 246 19.05 19.34 2.08
N ASN A 247 18.20 18.53 2.72
CA ASN A 247 18.28 18.27 4.15
C ASN A 247 19.44 17.32 4.47
N GLU A 248 20.25 17.63 5.48
CA GLU A 248 21.38 16.82 5.95
C GLU A 248 20.98 15.40 6.40
N LEU A 249 19.77 15.22 6.94
CA LEU A 249 19.24 13.90 7.35
C LEU A 249 19.11 12.94 6.18
N SER A 250 19.05 13.44 4.94
CA SER A 250 19.07 12.58 3.75
C SER A 250 20.35 11.76 3.61
N LEU A 251 21.45 12.13 4.30
CA LEU A 251 22.67 11.35 4.37
C LEU A 251 22.49 10.03 5.12
N LEU A 252 21.53 9.93 6.05
CA LEU A 252 21.25 8.69 6.79
C LEU A 252 20.82 7.54 5.85
N ASN A 253 20.17 7.90 4.74
CA ASN A 253 19.69 6.97 3.73
C ASN A 253 20.65 6.82 2.54
N ASP A 254 21.83 7.45 2.59
CA ASP A 254 22.83 7.32 1.54
C ASP A 254 23.49 5.94 1.58
N ALA A 255 23.57 5.27 0.43
CA ALA A 255 24.06 3.90 0.33
C ALA A 255 25.55 3.76 0.65
N GLN A 256 26.33 4.84 0.48
CA GLN A 256 27.79 4.85 0.63
C GLN A 256 28.24 5.76 1.78
N TRP A 257 27.61 6.93 1.97
CA TRP A 257 28.08 7.97 2.90
C TRP A 257 27.29 8.07 4.19
N SER A 258 26.24 7.26 4.37
CA SER A 258 25.60 7.18 5.67
C SER A 258 26.60 6.72 6.73
N PRO A 259 26.51 7.22 7.98
CA PRO A 259 27.38 6.78 9.06
C PRO A 259 27.39 5.26 9.25
N GLU A 260 26.26 4.58 8.97
CA GLU A 260 26.20 3.11 8.96
C GLU A 260 27.04 2.50 7.85
N SER A 261 26.95 3.01 6.62
CA SER A 261 27.74 2.52 5.49
C SER A 261 29.23 2.70 5.72
N LEU A 262 29.64 3.90 6.18
CA LEU A 262 31.04 4.20 6.49
C LEU A 262 31.58 3.33 7.63
N ALA A 263 30.78 3.07 8.67
CA ALA A 263 31.16 2.18 9.75
C ALA A 263 31.23 0.72 9.29
N PHE A 264 30.29 0.25 8.48
CA PHE A 264 30.26 -1.11 7.96
C PHE A 264 31.44 -1.42 7.02
N ASN A 265 31.77 -0.45 6.16
CA ASN A 265 32.88 -0.53 5.21
C ASN A 265 34.27 -0.31 5.87
N HIS A 266 34.31 0.03 7.16
CA HIS A 266 35.57 0.18 7.87
C HIS A 266 36.35 -1.16 7.84
N PRO A 267 37.67 -1.15 7.57
CA PRO A 267 38.48 -2.35 7.39
C PRO A 267 38.42 -3.36 8.56
N ALA A 268 38.18 -2.86 9.77
CA ALA A 268 38.07 -3.70 10.97
C ALA A 268 36.67 -4.30 11.20
N SER A 269 35.63 -3.78 10.55
CA SER A 269 34.24 -4.19 10.80
C SER A 269 33.94 -5.61 10.33
N ALA A 270 34.30 -5.96 9.10
CA ALA A 270 34.07 -7.31 8.58
C ALA A 270 34.81 -8.40 9.37
N PRO A 271 36.11 -8.22 9.73
CA PRO A 271 36.80 -9.16 10.62
C PRO A 271 36.14 -9.35 12.00
N TYR A 272 35.67 -8.26 12.64
CA TYR A 272 34.98 -8.36 13.92
C TYR A 272 33.61 -9.06 13.80
N ILE A 273 32.84 -8.79 12.75
CA ILE A 273 31.56 -9.48 12.50
C ILE A 273 31.80 -10.98 12.24
N GLN A 274 32.82 -11.33 11.45
CA GLN A 274 33.21 -12.71 11.18
C GLN A 274 33.61 -13.47 12.46
N GLU A 275 34.29 -12.79 13.37
CA GLU A 275 34.62 -13.38 14.66
C GLU A 275 33.36 -13.56 15.53
N LEU A 276 32.47 -12.58 15.59
CA LEU A 276 31.20 -12.72 16.31
C LEU A 276 30.39 -13.93 15.79
N ALA A 277 30.36 -14.16 14.48
CA ALA A 277 29.79 -15.37 13.89
C ALA A 277 30.49 -16.64 14.41
N THR A 278 31.82 -16.65 14.46
CA THR A 278 32.62 -17.77 14.97
C THR A 278 32.32 -18.07 16.44
N ILE A 279 32.20 -17.02 17.27
CA ILE A 279 31.80 -17.13 18.68
C ILE A 279 30.41 -17.76 18.78
N CYS A 280 29.44 -17.31 17.96
CA CYS A 280 28.09 -17.86 17.94
C CYS A 280 28.09 -19.35 17.55
N GLN A 281 28.88 -19.75 16.54
CA GLN A 281 28.98 -21.14 16.11
C GLN A 281 29.54 -22.05 17.22
N GLN A 282 30.64 -21.63 17.86
CA GLN A 282 31.26 -22.40 18.95
C GLN A 282 30.36 -22.46 20.19
N LEU A 283 29.68 -21.37 20.50
CA LEU A 283 28.77 -21.29 21.63
C LEU A 283 27.50 -22.14 21.42
N ALA A 284 26.92 -22.14 20.21
CA ALA A 284 25.76 -22.97 19.88
C ALA A 284 26.07 -24.47 20.10
N GLN A 285 27.26 -24.92 19.68
CA GLN A 285 27.71 -26.29 19.91
C GLN A 285 27.86 -26.61 21.40
N ARG A 286 28.38 -25.66 22.20
CA ARG A 286 28.55 -25.84 23.64
C ARG A 286 27.22 -25.83 24.40
N LEU A 287 26.27 -25.01 23.97
CA LEU A 287 24.94 -24.89 24.56
C LEU A 287 23.97 -25.98 24.09
N GLN A 288 24.24 -26.65 22.97
CA GLN A 288 23.34 -27.62 22.32
C GLN A 288 21.97 -27.01 21.96
N ARG A 289 21.96 -25.71 21.64
CA ARG A 289 20.81 -24.93 21.18
C ARG A 289 21.32 -23.70 20.42
N PRO A 290 20.51 -23.05 19.57
CA PRO A 290 20.90 -21.78 18.98
C PRO A 290 21.22 -20.73 20.06
N VAL A 291 22.20 -19.88 19.75
CA VAL A 291 22.60 -18.74 20.59
C VAL A 291 21.57 -17.65 20.47
N ARG A 292 21.11 -17.11 21.60
CA ARG A 292 20.21 -15.96 21.63
C ARG A 292 21.03 -14.69 21.56
N LEU A 293 21.08 -14.08 20.38
CA LEU A 293 21.80 -12.84 20.15
C LEU A 293 20.82 -11.67 20.02
N LEU A 294 21.04 -10.65 20.83
CA LEU A 294 20.26 -9.42 20.81
C LEU A 294 21.15 -8.26 20.33
N GLU A 295 20.82 -7.66 19.20
CA GLU A 295 21.50 -6.46 18.71
C GLU A 295 20.77 -5.20 19.16
N VAL A 296 21.51 -4.24 19.68
CA VAL A 296 20.99 -2.96 20.13
C VAL A 296 21.40 -1.85 19.16
N GLY A 297 20.42 -1.18 18.58
CA GLY A 297 20.64 -0.14 17.57
C GLY A 297 20.93 -0.72 16.18
N THR A 298 20.09 -1.67 15.73
CA THR A 298 20.21 -2.44 14.49
C THR A 298 20.29 -1.59 13.22
N ARG A 299 19.80 -0.34 13.24
CA ARG A 299 19.75 0.57 12.08
C ARG A 299 19.08 -0.09 10.88
N THR A 300 19.66 -0.02 9.68
CA THR A 300 19.08 -0.66 8.48
C THR A 300 19.38 -2.16 8.40
N GLY A 301 19.98 -2.77 9.42
CA GLY A 301 20.30 -4.20 9.48
C GLY A 301 21.47 -4.61 8.61
N ARG A 302 22.34 -3.70 8.17
CA ARG A 302 23.46 -4.04 7.26
C ARG A 302 24.46 -4.99 7.89
N ALA A 303 24.86 -4.68 9.12
CA ALA A 303 25.81 -5.50 9.85
C ALA A 303 25.18 -6.85 10.22
N ALA A 304 23.91 -6.85 10.62
CA ALA A 304 23.13 -8.06 10.91
C ALA A 304 23.06 -9.01 9.71
N GLU A 305 22.83 -8.50 8.51
CA GLU A 305 22.81 -9.32 7.29
C GLU A 305 24.16 -10.02 7.08
N SER A 306 25.27 -9.29 7.24
CA SER A 306 26.63 -9.85 7.13
C SER A 306 26.91 -10.92 8.19
N LEU A 307 26.41 -10.74 9.42
CA LEU A 307 26.51 -11.73 10.50
C LEU A 307 25.68 -12.99 10.18
N LEU A 308 24.41 -12.80 9.82
CA LEU A 308 23.46 -13.89 9.59
C LEU A 308 23.82 -14.72 8.36
N ALA A 309 24.39 -14.11 7.31
CA ALA A 309 24.90 -14.80 6.13
C ALA A 309 25.94 -15.91 6.43
N GLN A 310 26.55 -15.87 7.62
CA GLN A 310 27.57 -16.84 8.06
C GLN A 310 27.02 -17.89 9.05
N LEU A 311 25.73 -17.82 9.38
CA LEU A 311 25.07 -18.62 10.39
C LEU A 311 23.82 -19.30 9.81
N ASN A 312 23.33 -20.33 10.48
CA ASN A 312 22.05 -20.97 10.14
C ASN A 312 21.08 -20.99 11.33
N ALA A 313 19.82 -21.36 11.08
CA ALA A 313 18.75 -21.36 12.08
C ALA A 313 19.03 -22.27 13.29
N GLY A 314 19.89 -23.28 13.16
CA GLY A 314 20.30 -24.13 14.29
C GLY A 314 21.36 -23.49 15.19
N GLN A 315 22.00 -22.41 14.74
CA GLN A 315 23.11 -21.76 15.43
C GLN A 315 22.72 -20.44 16.12
N ILE A 316 21.70 -19.74 15.63
CA ILE A 316 21.34 -18.40 16.14
C ILE A 316 19.83 -18.16 16.17
N GLU A 317 19.37 -17.57 17.27
CA GLU A 317 18.09 -16.87 17.40
C GLU A 317 18.41 -15.37 17.50
N TYR A 318 18.11 -14.60 16.44
CA TYR A 318 18.49 -13.20 16.33
C TYR A 318 17.31 -12.28 16.66
N VAL A 319 17.57 -11.29 17.53
CA VAL A 319 16.63 -10.19 17.84
C VAL A 319 17.34 -8.86 17.62
N GLY A 320 16.83 -8.03 16.71
CA GLY A 320 17.27 -6.64 16.53
C GLY A 320 16.32 -5.67 17.21
N LEU A 321 16.86 -4.78 18.05
CA LEU A 321 16.13 -3.69 18.70
C LEU A 321 16.56 -2.34 18.11
N GLU A 322 15.61 -1.55 17.63
CA GLU A 322 15.86 -0.25 17.01
C GLU A 322 14.86 0.81 17.52
N GLN A 323 15.34 2.03 17.78
CA GLN A 323 14.51 3.14 18.26
C GLN A 323 13.72 3.79 17.12
N SER A 324 14.29 3.83 15.90
CA SER A 324 13.65 4.43 14.73
C SER A 324 12.79 3.44 13.96
N GLN A 325 11.50 3.77 13.79
CA GLN A 325 10.58 2.96 12.99
C GLN A 325 11.00 2.86 11.52
N GLU A 326 11.56 3.92 10.93
CA GLU A 326 12.05 3.94 9.54
C GLU A 326 13.24 2.98 9.35
N MET A 327 14.18 3.00 10.31
CA MET A 327 15.34 2.09 10.31
C MET A 327 14.89 0.65 10.51
N LEU A 328 13.93 0.42 11.43
CA LEU A 328 13.36 -0.89 11.68
C LEU A 328 12.67 -1.49 10.43
N LEU A 329 11.93 -0.67 9.68
CA LEU A 329 11.33 -1.09 8.41
C LEU A 329 12.40 -1.46 7.37
N SER A 330 13.45 -0.65 7.27
CA SER A 330 14.60 -0.93 6.40
C SER A 330 15.30 -2.23 6.78
N ALA A 331 15.50 -2.49 8.08
CA ALA A 331 16.04 -3.74 8.58
C ALA A 331 15.13 -4.93 8.29
N ARG A 332 13.80 -4.78 8.42
CA ARG A 332 12.83 -5.84 8.07
C ARG A 332 12.92 -6.23 6.60
N GLN A 333 13.00 -5.24 5.71
CA GLN A 333 13.16 -5.50 4.29
C GLN A 333 14.48 -6.21 3.99
N ARG A 334 15.59 -5.76 4.57
CA ARG A 334 16.91 -6.35 4.35
C ARG A 334 17.04 -7.76 4.91
N LEU A 335 16.48 -8.00 6.10
CA LEU A 335 16.56 -9.29 6.78
C LEU A 335 15.39 -10.22 6.43
N ALA A 336 14.50 -9.85 5.50
CA ALA A 336 13.39 -10.69 5.03
C ALA A 336 13.80 -12.11 4.58
N PRO A 337 14.98 -12.35 3.96
CA PRO A 337 15.45 -13.70 3.64
C PRO A 337 15.71 -14.59 4.88
N TRP A 338 15.71 -14.02 6.08
CA TRP A 338 16.01 -14.69 7.35
C TRP A 338 14.76 -14.74 8.25
N PRO A 339 13.84 -15.71 8.04
CA PRO A 339 12.59 -15.79 8.82
C PRO A 339 12.80 -16.00 10.33
N GLY A 340 14.00 -16.40 10.76
CA GLY A 340 14.38 -16.49 12.17
C GLY A 340 14.80 -15.16 12.83
N ALA A 341 14.99 -14.09 12.06
CA ALA A 341 15.35 -12.77 12.58
C ALA A 341 14.10 -12.02 13.05
N ARG A 342 14.05 -11.67 14.34
CA ARG A 342 12.95 -10.90 14.93
C ARG A 342 13.38 -9.46 15.11
N LEU A 343 12.53 -8.52 14.72
CA LEU A 343 12.85 -7.09 14.73
C LEU A 343 11.75 -6.31 15.46
N SER A 344 12.14 -5.65 16.54
CA SER A 344 11.24 -4.95 17.46
C SER A 344 11.71 -3.52 17.72
N LEU A 345 10.76 -2.62 18.01
CA LEU A 345 11.08 -1.28 18.48
C LEU A 345 11.75 -1.34 19.86
N TRP A 346 12.70 -0.46 20.13
CA TRP A 346 13.29 -0.28 21.47
C TRP A 346 12.33 0.50 22.37
N ASN A 347 11.56 -0.21 23.22
CA ASN A 347 10.64 0.40 24.17
C ASN A 347 10.48 -0.47 25.44
N ALA A 348 9.79 0.04 26.45
CA ALA A 348 9.68 -0.64 27.75
C ALA A 348 9.06 -2.06 27.65
N ASP A 349 8.07 -2.25 26.78
CA ASP A 349 7.36 -3.53 26.64
C ASP A 349 8.21 -4.58 25.92
N THR A 350 8.90 -4.19 24.84
CA THR A 350 9.80 -5.09 24.12
C THR A 350 11.02 -5.45 24.97
N LEU A 351 11.59 -4.48 25.69
CA LEU A 351 12.67 -4.72 26.65
C LEU A 351 12.24 -5.68 27.76
N ALA A 352 11.02 -5.52 28.30
CA ALA A 352 10.47 -6.44 29.29
C ALA A 352 10.28 -7.87 28.73
N THR A 353 9.89 -7.99 27.45
CA THR A 353 9.73 -9.28 26.77
C THR A 353 11.06 -10.01 26.58
N HIS A 354 12.15 -9.25 26.40
CA HIS A 354 13.51 -9.78 26.22
C HIS A 354 14.35 -9.79 27.50
N ALA A 355 13.76 -9.49 28.65
CA ALA A 355 14.46 -9.50 29.93
C ALA A 355 15.08 -10.88 30.22
N HIS A 356 16.36 -10.88 30.58
CA HIS A 356 17.17 -12.04 30.95
C HIS A 356 17.13 -13.17 29.90
N SER A 357 17.14 -12.81 28.61
CA SER A 357 16.99 -13.77 27.52
C SER A 357 18.25 -13.92 26.65
N ALA A 358 19.11 -12.90 26.60
CA ALA A 358 20.24 -12.85 25.68
C ALA A 358 21.49 -13.55 26.22
N ASP A 359 22.07 -14.46 25.43
CA ASP A 359 23.40 -15.05 25.68
C ASP A 359 24.52 -14.09 25.24
N ILE A 360 24.25 -13.36 24.16
CA ILE A 360 25.13 -12.33 23.60
C ILE A 360 24.29 -11.09 23.31
N ILE A 361 24.78 -9.93 23.75
CA ILE A 361 24.27 -8.62 23.36
C ILE A 361 25.31 -7.99 22.44
N TRP A 362 24.91 -7.63 21.22
CA TRP A 362 25.77 -7.00 20.24
C TRP A 362 25.51 -5.49 20.17
N LEU A 363 26.57 -4.71 20.39
CA LEU A 363 26.57 -3.26 20.37
C LEU A 363 27.52 -2.79 19.27
N ASN A 364 26.96 -2.50 18.11
CA ASN A 364 27.72 -2.08 16.93
C ASN A 364 27.63 -0.56 16.72
N ASN A 365 28.63 0.16 17.22
CA ASN A 365 28.71 1.63 17.21
C ASN A 365 27.41 2.26 17.76
N ALA A 366 27.01 1.79 18.94
CA ALA A 366 25.69 2.04 19.54
C ALA A 366 25.81 2.80 20.86
N LEU A 367 26.81 2.49 21.70
CA LEU A 367 26.97 3.09 23.02
C LEU A 367 27.22 4.59 22.94
N HIS A 368 28.03 5.06 21.98
CA HIS A 368 28.33 6.49 21.81
C HIS A 368 27.09 7.30 21.43
N ARG A 369 26.09 6.64 20.85
CA ARG A 369 24.81 7.25 20.45
C ARG A 369 23.79 7.20 21.58
N LEU A 370 23.70 6.06 22.27
CA LEU A 370 22.61 5.77 23.20
C LEU A 370 22.90 6.19 24.65
N LEU A 371 24.15 6.09 25.13
CA LEU A 371 24.48 6.45 26.52
C LEU A 371 24.21 7.92 26.89
N PRO A 372 24.46 8.91 26.00
CA PRO A 372 24.18 10.31 26.32
C PRO A 372 22.68 10.58 26.52
N GLU A 373 21.82 9.85 25.80
CA GLU A 373 20.37 9.98 25.88
C GLU A 373 19.78 9.16 27.04
N ASP A 374 20.38 8.00 27.34
CA ASP A 374 19.96 7.12 28.44
C ASP A 374 21.16 6.74 29.34
N PRO A 375 21.42 7.52 30.40
CA PRO A 375 22.42 7.19 31.41
C PRO A 375 22.19 5.84 32.11
N GLY A 376 20.96 5.30 32.05
CA GLY A 376 20.57 4.00 32.61
C GLY A 376 20.84 2.82 31.67
N LEU A 377 21.30 3.05 30.44
CA LEU A 377 21.42 2.02 29.40
C LEU A 377 22.22 0.80 29.87
N LEU A 378 23.36 1.00 30.54
CA LEU A 378 24.19 -0.10 31.04
C LEU A 378 23.43 -1.01 32.01
N ALA A 379 22.55 -0.46 32.85
CA ALA A 379 21.70 -1.25 33.73
C ALA A 379 20.62 -2.00 32.94
N THR A 380 20.02 -1.36 31.93
CA THR A 380 19.07 -2.00 31.01
C THR A 380 19.70 -3.18 30.27
N LEU A 381 20.94 -3.05 29.78
CA LEU A 381 21.66 -4.13 29.12
C LEU A 381 21.91 -5.32 30.07
N GLN A 382 22.18 -5.07 31.36
CA GLN A 382 22.26 -6.15 32.35
C GLN A 382 20.93 -6.89 32.53
N GLN A 383 19.81 -6.17 32.49
CA GLN A 383 18.47 -6.75 32.62
C GLN A 383 18.07 -7.58 31.40
N LEU A 384 18.61 -7.31 30.21
CA LEU A 384 18.37 -8.10 29.00
C LEU A 384 19.20 -9.39 28.94
N ALA A 385 20.39 -9.36 29.53
CA ALA A 385 21.35 -10.46 29.51
C ALA A 385 21.04 -11.55 30.56
N VAL A 386 21.34 -12.81 30.22
CA VAL A 386 21.48 -13.86 31.23
C VAL A 386 22.74 -13.65 32.07
N PRO A 387 22.83 -14.14 33.32
CA PRO A 387 24.05 -14.01 34.11
C PRO A 387 25.25 -14.65 33.39
N GLY A 388 26.35 -13.90 33.28
CA GLY A 388 27.55 -14.32 32.54
C GLY A 388 27.53 -14.14 31.01
N ALA A 389 26.47 -13.56 30.44
CA ALA A 389 26.38 -13.26 29.01
C ALA A 389 27.53 -12.36 28.51
N LEU A 390 27.75 -12.37 27.19
CA LEU A 390 28.72 -11.51 26.52
C LEU A 390 28.06 -10.25 25.97
N LEU A 391 28.60 -9.09 26.30
CA LEU A 391 28.43 -7.86 25.54
C LEU A 391 29.59 -7.77 24.53
N TYR A 392 29.27 -7.93 23.25
CA TYR A 392 30.22 -7.75 22.15
C TYR A 392 30.11 -6.31 21.67
N VAL A 393 31.09 -5.48 22.02
CA VAL A 393 31.04 -4.03 21.81
C VAL A 393 32.03 -3.62 20.73
N MET A 394 31.57 -2.84 19.76
CA MET A 394 32.40 -2.23 18.71
C MET A 394 32.16 -0.72 18.73
N GLU A 395 33.19 0.09 18.96
CA GLU A 395 33.06 1.55 19.07
C GLU A 395 34.29 2.28 18.51
N PHE A 396 34.11 3.44 17.88
CA PHE A 396 35.23 4.20 17.33
C PHE A 396 35.93 5.03 18.41
N ARG A 397 37.26 4.91 18.52
CA ARG A 397 38.06 5.71 19.46
C ARG A 397 38.08 7.20 19.12
N GLN A 398 38.14 7.48 17.83
CA GLN A 398 38.27 8.82 17.27
C GLN A 398 37.50 8.90 15.96
N LEU A 399 37.18 10.12 15.54
CA LEU A 399 36.54 10.33 14.24
C LEU A 399 37.43 9.81 13.11
N THR A 400 36.88 8.97 12.24
CA THR A 400 37.60 8.54 11.03
C THR A 400 37.65 9.67 10.01
N PRO A 401 38.63 9.72 9.10
CA PRO A 401 38.66 10.72 8.04
C PRO A 401 37.37 10.76 7.21
N SER A 402 36.79 9.60 6.88
CA SER A 402 35.53 9.52 6.14
C SER A 402 34.32 10.07 6.91
N ALA A 403 34.32 9.96 8.25
CA ALA A 403 33.27 10.55 9.08
C ALA A 403 33.27 12.09 9.07
N LEU A 404 34.34 12.74 8.60
CA LEU A 404 34.35 14.19 8.35
C LEU A 404 33.30 14.60 7.31
N LEU A 405 32.92 13.70 6.42
CA LEU A 405 32.12 14.00 5.26
C LEU A 405 30.60 13.97 5.53
N SER A 406 30.15 13.12 6.44
CA SER A 406 28.73 12.95 6.75
C SER A 406 28.40 13.07 8.24
N THR A 407 29.18 12.44 9.12
CA THR A 407 28.95 12.48 10.57
C THR A 407 29.04 13.90 11.14
N LEU A 408 29.99 14.72 10.69
CA LEU A 408 30.09 16.12 11.12
C LEU A 408 28.85 16.96 10.76
N LEU A 409 28.25 16.73 9.59
CA LEU A 409 27.03 17.43 9.17
C LEU A 409 25.82 17.04 10.03
N LEU A 410 25.75 15.77 10.44
CA LEU A 410 24.66 15.26 11.29
C LEU A 410 24.81 15.65 12.76
N THR A 411 26.02 16.00 13.20
CA THR A 411 26.35 16.35 14.60
C THR A 411 26.65 17.84 14.80
N ASN A 412 26.40 18.66 13.78
CA ASN A 412 26.72 20.08 13.75
C ASN A 412 28.18 20.40 14.17
N GLY A 413 29.11 19.52 13.78
CA GLY A 413 30.53 19.71 13.98
C GLY A 413 31.07 19.41 15.39
N GLN A 414 30.33 18.74 16.27
CA GLN A 414 30.81 18.40 17.64
C GLN A 414 30.63 16.91 18.06
N PRO A 415 31.13 15.94 17.28
CA PRO A 415 30.97 14.52 17.61
C PRO A 415 31.87 14.01 18.77
N GLU A 416 32.98 14.68 19.09
CA GLU A 416 34.02 14.13 19.98
C GLU A 416 33.67 14.16 21.46
N ALA A 417 32.65 14.93 21.87
CA ALA A 417 32.16 14.90 23.25
C ALA A 417 31.59 13.53 23.64
N LEU A 418 31.31 12.67 22.65
CA LEU A 418 30.68 11.36 22.81
C LEU A 418 31.68 10.19 22.67
N LEU A 419 32.91 10.46 22.22
CA LEU A 419 33.91 9.42 21.94
C LEU A 419 34.78 9.17 23.18
N HIS A 420 34.97 7.91 23.52
CA HIS A 420 35.75 7.48 24.69
C HIS A 420 36.94 6.62 24.28
N ASN A 421 38.06 6.73 25.00
CA ASN A 421 39.22 5.86 24.80
C ASN A 421 39.02 4.49 25.48
N SER A 422 39.93 3.54 25.27
CA SER A 422 39.79 2.18 25.83
C SER A 422 39.75 2.14 27.36
N ALA A 423 40.49 3.02 28.04
CA ALA A 423 40.50 3.09 29.49
C ALA A 423 39.19 3.67 30.04
N ASP A 424 38.62 4.67 29.35
CA ASP A 424 37.33 5.26 29.71
C ASP A 424 36.20 4.23 29.60
N TRP A 425 36.17 3.46 28.50
CA TRP A 425 35.20 2.36 28.33
C TRP A 425 35.33 1.30 29.42
N ALA A 426 36.55 0.85 29.70
CA ALA A 426 36.80 -0.12 30.75
C ALA A 426 36.36 0.39 32.14
N ALA A 427 36.59 1.68 32.43
CA ALA A 427 36.14 2.31 33.67
C ALA A 427 34.61 2.37 33.77
N LEU A 428 33.91 2.72 32.68
CA LEU A 428 32.44 2.74 32.62
C LEU A 428 31.84 1.34 32.83
N PHE A 429 32.39 0.33 32.14
CA PHE A 429 31.95 -1.06 32.31
C PHE A 429 32.18 -1.56 33.74
N SER A 430 33.34 -1.27 34.32
CA SER A 430 33.66 -1.64 35.71
C SER A 430 32.75 -0.95 36.72
N ALA A 431 32.48 0.35 36.54
CA ALA A 431 31.56 1.10 37.39
C ALA A 431 30.12 0.56 37.35
N ALA A 432 29.69 0.05 36.19
CA ALA A 432 28.41 -0.63 36.04
C ALA A 432 28.43 -2.10 36.50
N GLY A 433 29.56 -2.63 36.98
CA GLY A 433 29.67 -4.00 37.49
C GLY A 433 29.93 -5.07 36.43
N PHE A 434 30.27 -4.68 35.19
CA PHE A 434 30.70 -5.62 34.16
C PHE A 434 32.19 -5.95 34.27
N ASN A 435 32.58 -7.12 33.77
CA ASN A 435 33.97 -7.55 33.68
C ASN A 435 34.47 -7.45 32.23
N CYS A 436 35.27 -6.44 31.91
CA CYS A 436 35.89 -6.29 30.59
C CYS A 436 37.08 -7.25 30.45
N GLN A 437 36.90 -8.33 29.69
CA GLN A 437 37.88 -9.42 29.61
C GLN A 437 38.94 -9.22 28.52
N HIS A 438 38.58 -8.51 27.45
CA HIS A 438 39.47 -8.23 26.33
C HIS A 438 39.10 -6.91 25.67
N GLY A 439 40.11 -6.17 25.21
CA GLY A 439 39.95 -4.94 24.47
C GLY A 439 41.07 -4.81 23.46
N ASP A 440 40.74 -4.62 22.18
CA ASP A 440 41.72 -4.28 21.15
C ASP A 440 41.18 -3.19 20.21
N GLU A 441 42.06 -2.70 19.35
CA GLU A 441 41.78 -1.61 18.42
C GLU A 441 42.46 -1.90 17.09
N VAL A 442 41.70 -1.81 16.01
CA VAL A 442 42.21 -1.90 14.63
C VAL A 442 41.77 -0.66 13.86
N ALA A 443 42.75 0.11 13.38
CA ALA A 443 42.53 1.33 12.60
C ALA A 443 41.55 2.34 13.26
N GLY A 444 41.50 2.41 14.60
CA GLY A 444 40.63 3.31 15.35
C GLY A 444 39.25 2.75 15.70
N LEU A 445 38.87 1.57 15.20
CA LEU A 445 37.70 0.84 15.68
C LEU A 445 38.12 -0.08 16.83
N GLN A 446 37.54 0.15 18.01
CA GLN A 446 37.80 -0.61 19.22
C GLN A 446 36.79 -1.74 19.34
N ARG A 447 37.25 -2.91 19.80
CA ARG A 447 36.40 -4.04 20.17
C ARG A 447 36.61 -4.38 21.63
N PHE A 448 35.52 -4.59 22.37
CA PHE A 448 35.53 -5.10 23.73
C PHE A 448 34.69 -6.36 23.89
N LEU A 449 35.22 -7.31 24.66
CA LEU A 449 34.48 -8.49 25.14
C LEU A 449 34.17 -8.28 26.62
N VAL A 450 32.92 -7.90 26.90
CA VAL A 450 32.50 -7.47 28.23
C VAL A 450 31.54 -8.51 28.80
N GLN A 451 31.87 -9.07 29.96
CA GLN A 451 31.06 -10.10 30.60
C GLN A 451 30.09 -9.50 31.61
N CYS A 452 28.82 -9.91 31.55
CA CYS A 452 27.82 -9.62 32.57
C CYS A 452 28.14 -10.31 33.91
N PRO A 453 27.71 -9.75 35.06
CA PRO A 453 27.86 -10.40 36.36
C PRO A 453 27.44 -11.88 36.35
N ASP A 454 28.22 -12.75 36.99
CA ASP A 454 27.92 -14.20 37.13
C ASP A 454 26.68 -14.47 37.99
N ARG A 455 26.27 -13.48 38.78
CA ARG A 455 25.10 -13.50 39.66
C ARG A 455 24.28 -12.23 39.41
N GLN A 456 22.99 -12.39 39.15
CA GLN A 456 22.05 -11.28 39.08
C GLN A 456 20.89 -11.50 40.04
N VAL A 457 20.44 -10.42 40.67
CA VAL A 457 19.28 -10.42 41.56
C VAL A 457 18.16 -9.69 40.84
N ARG A 458 17.06 -10.39 40.56
CA ARG A 458 15.89 -9.80 39.87
C ARG A 458 14.64 -9.92 40.70
N ARG A 459 13.69 -8.99 40.53
CA ARG A 459 12.37 -9.08 41.16
C ARG A 459 11.53 -10.12 40.42
N ASP A 460 10.80 -10.94 41.16
CA ASP A 460 9.88 -11.95 40.64
C ASP A 460 8.43 -11.60 41.00
N PRO A 461 7.67 -11.06 40.04
CA PRO A 461 6.23 -10.81 40.17
C PRO A 461 5.44 -12.00 40.73
N ARG A 462 5.86 -13.24 40.41
CA ARG A 462 5.15 -14.45 40.82
C ARG A 462 5.20 -14.67 42.33
N GLN A 463 6.32 -14.32 42.98
CA GLN A 463 6.41 -14.39 44.44
C GLN A 463 5.45 -13.40 45.11
N LEU A 464 5.30 -12.20 44.54
CA LEU A 464 4.37 -11.21 45.07
C LEU A 464 2.90 -11.60 44.79
N GLN A 465 2.60 -12.15 43.62
CA GLN A 465 1.28 -12.70 43.29
C GLN A 465 0.90 -13.85 44.24
N ALA A 466 1.82 -14.78 44.51
CA ALA A 466 1.60 -15.87 45.44
C ALA A 466 1.34 -15.37 46.88
N ALA A 467 2.06 -14.34 47.31
CA ALA A 467 1.84 -13.69 48.61
C ALA A 467 0.46 -12.99 48.69
N LEU A 468 0.00 -12.38 47.60
CA LEU A 468 -1.33 -11.77 47.50
C LEU A 468 -2.46 -12.80 47.45
N ALA A 469 -2.27 -13.92 46.75
CA ALA A 469 -3.25 -15.00 46.67
C ALA A 469 -3.58 -15.63 48.03
N GLY A 470 -2.66 -15.52 49.01
CA GLY A 470 -2.92 -15.92 50.39
C GLY A 470 -3.77 -14.93 51.20
N ARG A 471 -4.08 -13.73 50.65
CA ARG A 471 -4.80 -12.64 51.33
C ARG A 471 -6.03 -12.14 50.57
N LEU A 472 -6.10 -12.37 49.26
CA LEU A 472 -7.15 -11.90 48.38
C LEU A 472 -7.74 -13.07 47.58
N PRO A 473 -9.04 -13.04 47.22
CA PRO A 473 -9.61 -13.96 46.25
C PRO A 473 -8.88 -13.89 44.90
N GLY A 474 -8.79 -15.01 44.16
CA GLY A 474 -8.01 -15.10 42.92
C GLY A 474 -8.33 -14.04 41.85
N TRP A 475 -9.59 -13.61 41.77
CA TRP A 475 -10.06 -12.56 40.84
C TRP A 475 -9.65 -11.13 41.25
N MET A 476 -9.22 -10.91 42.50
CA MET A 476 -8.65 -9.66 42.98
C MET A 476 -7.12 -9.61 42.87
N VAL A 477 -6.46 -10.73 42.59
CA VAL A 477 -5.01 -10.77 42.44
C VAL A 477 -4.62 -10.13 41.10
N PRO A 478 -3.82 -9.05 41.08
CA PRO A 478 -3.42 -8.39 39.84
C PRO A 478 -2.68 -9.34 38.91
N GLN A 479 -3.14 -9.46 37.66
CA GLN A 479 -2.51 -10.31 36.66
C GLN A 479 -1.15 -9.75 36.24
N ARG A 480 -0.95 -8.44 36.38
CA ARG A 480 0.31 -7.75 36.10
C ARG A 480 0.82 -7.04 37.34
N ILE A 481 2.11 -7.21 37.62
CA ILE A 481 2.83 -6.50 38.68
C ILE A 481 4.05 -5.84 38.06
N VAL A 482 4.16 -4.53 38.24
CA VAL A 482 5.28 -3.72 37.77
C VAL A 482 6.01 -3.17 38.99
N PHE A 483 7.29 -3.48 39.12
CA PHE A 483 8.14 -2.90 40.16
C PHE A 483 8.70 -1.55 39.71
N LEU A 484 8.63 -0.54 40.56
CA LEU A 484 9.10 0.81 40.30
C LEU A 484 10.05 1.28 41.41
N ASP A 485 11.04 2.10 41.07
CA ASP A 485 11.90 2.74 42.08
C ASP A 485 11.11 3.76 42.93
N ALA A 486 10.15 4.44 42.31
CA ALA A 486 9.20 5.34 42.95
C ALA A 486 7.92 5.47 42.12
N LEU A 487 6.80 5.78 42.79
CA LEU A 487 5.56 6.14 42.10
C LEU A 487 5.73 7.53 41.43
N PRO A 488 5.33 7.69 40.16
CA PRO A 488 5.39 8.99 39.50
C PRO A 488 4.40 9.96 40.17
N LEU A 489 4.83 11.19 40.40
CA LEU A 489 4.04 12.24 41.06
C LEU A 489 3.83 13.41 40.10
N MET A 490 2.63 13.98 40.12
CA MET A 490 2.32 15.27 39.50
C MET A 490 2.98 16.41 40.28
N ALA A 491 3.05 17.62 39.69
CA ALA A 491 3.63 18.81 40.33
C ALA A 491 2.98 19.18 41.68
N ASN A 492 1.76 18.69 41.96
CA ASN A 492 1.03 18.88 43.22
C ASN A 492 1.24 17.74 44.25
N GLY A 493 2.16 16.80 44.00
CA GLY A 493 2.50 15.70 44.91
C GLY A 493 1.53 14.51 44.90
N LYS A 494 0.49 14.51 44.05
CA LYS A 494 -0.40 13.35 43.86
C LYS A 494 0.20 12.36 42.85
N ILE A 495 -0.16 11.08 42.95
CA ILE A 495 0.26 10.05 41.99
C ILE A 495 -0.22 10.41 40.58
N ASP A 496 0.68 10.39 39.61
CA ASP A 496 0.37 10.58 38.20
C ASP A 496 -0.13 9.27 37.59
N TYR A 497 -1.43 9.03 37.74
CA TYR A 497 -2.10 7.87 37.16
C TYR A 497 -2.06 7.85 35.62
N GLN A 498 -1.90 9.00 34.96
CA GLN A 498 -1.77 9.07 33.51
C GLN A 498 -0.37 8.65 33.05
N ALA A 499 0.68 8.95 33.83
CA ALA A 499 2.02 8.42 33.58
C ALA A 499 2.07 6.90 33.81
N LEU A 500 1.37 6.39 34.82
CA LEU A 500 1.23 4.94 35.04
C LEU A 500 0.45 4.27 33.89
N LYS A 501 -0.68 4.85 33.45
CA LYS A 501 -1.41 4.36 32.27
C LYS A 501 -0.61 4.43 30.97
N ARG A 502 0.22 5.47 30.78
CA ARG A 502 1.14 5.60 29.64
C ARG A 502 2.20 4.51 29.60
N ARG A 503 2.70 4.07 30.76
CA ARG A 503 3.56 2.87 30.88
C ARG A 503 2.83 1.56 30.54
N HIS A 504 1.53 1.63 30.26
CA HIS A 504 0.65 0.54 29.87
C HIS A 504 -0.16 0.88 28.61
N THR A 505 0.21 1.92 27.86
CA THR A 505 -0.42 2.20 26.57
C THR A 505 0.44 1.51 25.52
N PRO A 506 0.08 0.30 25.07
CA PRO A 506 0.76 -0.33 23.96
C PRO A 506 0.46 0.48 22.69
N GLU A 507 1.46 1.13 22.11
CA GLU A 507 1.45 1.28 20.65
C GLU A 507 1.74 -0.13 20.08
N ALA A 508 0.69 -0.72 19.51
CA ALA A 508 0.55 -2.11 19.07
C ALA A 508 0.41 -3.15 20.21
N GLU A 509 -0.83 -3.55 20.47
CA GLU A 509 -1.18 -4.70 21.31
C GLU A 509 -0.44 -5.97 20.85
N ASN A 510 0.30 -6.61 21.76
CA ASN A 510 0.53 -8.04 21.67
C ASN A 510 -0.74 -8.73 22.22
N PRO A 511 -1.50 -9.50 21.41
CA PRO A 511 -2.67 -10.21 21.90
C PRO A 511 -2.31 -11.15 23.05
N ALA A 512 -3.19 -11.24 24.05
CA ALA A 512 -3.16 -12.33 25.02
C ALA A 512 -3.17 -13.68 24.28
N GLU A 513 -2.59 -14.74 24.85
CA GLU A 513 -2.61 -16.09 24.24
C GLU A 513 -4.02 -16.59 23.85
N ALA A 514 -5.08 -15.99 24.41
CA ALA A 514 -6.48 -16.26 24.06
C ALA A 514 -6.92 -15.62 22.73
N ASP A 515 -6.33 -14.49 22.33
CA ASP A 515 -6.69 -13.68 21.15
C ASP A 515 -5.84 -14.02 19.91
N LEU A 516 -4.91 -14.97 20.04
CA LEU A 516 -4.19 -15.53 18.91
C LEU A 516 -5.08 -16.44 18.06
N PRO A 517 -4.88 -16.51 16.73
CA PRO A 517 -5.61 -17.44 15.86
C PRO A 517 -5.62 -18.88 16.40
N GLN A 518 -6.82 -19.43 16.60
CA GLN A 518 -7.05 -20.76 17.18
C GLN A 518 -7.44 -21.78 16.10
N GLY A 519 -6.89 -22.99 16.20
CA GLY A 519 -7.10 -24.03 15.19
C GLY A 519 -6.36 -23.75 13.87
N ASP A 520 -6.41 -24.72 12.95
CA ASP A 520 -5.62 -24.67 11.73
C ASP A 520 -6.16 -23.64 10.71
N ILE A 521 -7.49 -23.48 10.65
CA ILE A 521 -8.15 -22.56 9.71
C ILE A 521 -7.79 -21.10 10.05
N GLU A 522 -8.00 -20.67 11.31
CA GLU A 522 -7.69 -19.29 11.72
C GLU A 522 -6.21 -18.94 11.53
N LYS A 523 -5.30 -19.87 11.86
CA LYS A 523 -3.85 -19.66 11.68
C LYS A 523 -3.47 -19.49 10.22
N GLN A 524 -4.11 -20.25 9.33
CA GLN A 524 -3.85 -20.18 7.90
C GLN A 524 -4.42 -18.90 7.29
N VAL A 525 -5.64 -18.51 7.67
CA VAL A 525 -6.24 -17.21 7.31
C VAL A 525 -5.37 -16.06 7.81
N ALA A 526 -4.89 -16.13 9.06
CA ALA A 526 -4.05 -15.09 9.66
C ALA A 526 -2.72 -14.93 8.92
N ALA A 527 -2.08 -16.03 8.52
CA ALA A 527 -0.85 -15.99 7.73
C ALA A 527 -1.08 -15.33 6.35
N LEU A 528 -2.20 -15.64 5.68
CA LEU A 528 -2.55 -15.01 4.42
C LEU A 528 -2.86 -13.52 4.59
N TRP A 529 -3.54 -13.11 5.65
CA TRP A 529 -3.82 -11.71 5.95
C TRP A 529 -2.54 -10.92 6.23
N GLN A 530 -1.63 -11.47 7.04
CA GLN A 530 -0.31 -10.86 7.30
C GLN A 530 0.47 -10.63 6.00
N GLN A 531 0.43 -11.60 5.08
CA GLN A 531 1.09 -11.50 3.80
C GLN A 531 0.44 -10.46 2.87
N LEU A 532 -0.89 -10.38 2.84
CA LEU A 532 -1.64 -9.51 1.91
C LEU A 532 -1.72 -8.05 2.38
N LEU A 533 -1.85 -7.83 3.69
CA LEU A 533 -2.06 -6.51 4.29
C LEU A 533 -0.75 -5.84 4.72
N SER A 534 0.39 -6.57 4.66
CA SER A 534 1.68 -6.11 5.18
C SER A 534 1.64 -5.64 6.64
N THR A 535 0.66 -6.11 7.41
CA THR A 535 0.44 -5.78 8.82
C THR A 535 1.17 -6.75 9.75
N GLY A 536 1.40 -6.33 11.00
CA GLY A 536 2.03 -7.15 12.05
C GLY A 536 1.14 -8.29 12.56
N ASN A 537 1.11 -8.51 13.89
CA ASN A 537 0.37 -9.62 14.49
C ASN A 537 -1.15 -9.53 14.24
N VAL A 538 -1.66 -10.36 13.33
CA VAL A 538 -3.11 -10.57 13.10
C VAL A 538 -3.68 -11.47 14.20
N THR A 539 -4.70 -10.97 14.89
CA THR A 539 -5.43 -11.58 16.01
C THR A 539 -6.80 -12.10 15.57
N ARG A 540 -7.49 -12.85 16.42
CA ARG A 540 -8.86 -13.33 16.17
C ARG A 540 -9.87 -12.21 15.91
N GLU A 541 -9.70 -11.08 16.58
CA GLU A 541 -10.58 -9.91 16.48
C GLU A 541 -10.11 -8.90 15.42
N THR A 542 -9.01 -9.19 14.71
CA THR A 542 -8.52 -8.30 13.66
C THR A 542 -9.55 -8.22 12.54
N ASP A 543 -9.90 -7.00 12.15
CA ASP A 543 -10.82 -6.72 11.03
C ASP A 543 -10.02 -6.45 9.75
N PHE A 544 -10.35 -7.17 8.67
CA PHE A 544 -9.65 -7.12 7.39
C PHE A 544 -9.60 -5.70 6.79
N PHE A 545 -10.72 -4.97 6.82
CA PHE A 545 -10.84 -3.67 6.17
C PHE A 545 -10.26 -2.55 7.05
N GLN A 546 -10.33 -2.70 8.38
CA GLN A 546 -9.65 -1.77 9.31
C GLN A 546 -8.12 -1.84 9.19
N GLN A 547 -7.58 -3.00 8.84
CA GLN A 547 -6.17 -3.20 8.58
C GLN A 547 -5.73 -2.76 7.17
N GLY A 548 -6.58 -2.05 6.43
CA GLY A 548 -6.26 -1.54 5.09
C GLY A 548 -6.61 -2.50 3.96
N GLY A 549 -7.34 -3.57 4.24
CA GLY A 549 -7.89 -4.46 3.22
C GLY A 549 -8.87 -3.73 2.30
N ASP A 550 -8.86 -4.08 1.02
CA ASP A 550 -9.79 -3.57 0.02
C ASP A 550 -10.37 -4.70 -0.84
N SER A 551 -11.26 -4.36 -1.78
CA SER A 551 -11.94 -5.33 -2.65
C SER A 551 -10.99 -6.18 -3.50
N LEU A 552 -9.81 -5.65 -3.83
CA LEU A 552 -8.81 -6.37 -4.61
C LEU A 552 -8.03 -7.34 -3.71
N LEU A 553 -7.59 -6.90 -2.54
CA LEU A 553 -6.93 -7.75 -1.56
C LEU A 553 -7.87 -8.88 -1.10
N ALA A 554 -9.17 -8.58 -0.94
CA ALA A 554 -10.20 -9.56 -0.63
C ALA A 554 -10.37 -10.61 -1.76
N THR A 555 -10.30 -10.18 -3.02
CA THR A 555 -10.28 -11.08 -4.18
C THR A 555 -9.03 -11.97 -4.20
N ARG A 556 -7.86 -11.44 -3.87
CA ARG A 556 -6.62 -12.23 -3.79
C ARG A 556 -6.67 -13.24 -2.65
N LEU A 557 -7.22 -12.83 -1.51
CA LEU A 557 -7.40 -13.68 -0.34
C LEU A 557 -8.26 -14.90 -0.65
N THR A 558 -9.45 -14.70 -1.21
CA THR A 558 -10.35 -15.82 -1.61
C THR A 558 -9.65 -16.78 -2.56
N GLY A 559 -8.87 -16.23 -3.49
CA GLY A 559 -8.01 -17.00 -4.38
C GLY A 559 -6.96 -17.88 -3.69
N GLN A 560 -6.23 -17.32 -2.73
CA GLN A 560 -5.21 -18.04 -1.95
C GLN A 560 -5.84 -19.07 -1.01
N LEU A 561 -7.02 -18.79 -0.46
CA LEU A 561 -7.78 -19.73 0.36
C LEU A 561 -8.26 -20.94 -0.43
N HIS A 562 -8.68 -20.73 -1.68
CA HIS A 562 -9.01 -21.82 -2.58
C HIS A 562 -7.80 -22.71 -2.88
N GLN A 563 -6.63 -22.13 -3.14
CA GLN A 563 -5.37 -22.89 -3.28
C GLN A 563 -4.97 -23.64 -2.00
N ALA A 564 -5.35 -23.11 -0.84
CA ALA A 564 -5.17 -23.76 0.46
C ALA A 564 -6.22 -24.84 0.78
N GLY A 565 -7.18 -25.11 -0.14
CA GLY A 565 -8.21 -26.13 0.01
C GLY A 565 -9.45 -25.67 0.79
N TYR A 566 -9.73 -24.37 0.83
CA TYR A 566 -10.94 -23.81 1.45
C TYR A 566 -11.87 -23.20 0.41
N GLU A 567 -13.16 -23.47 0.57
CA GLU A 567 -14.22 -22.72 -0.09
C GLU A 567 -14.45 -21.42 0.67
N ALA A 568 -14.24 -20.29 0.00
CA ALA A 568 -14.39 -18.95 0.54
C ALA A 568 -15.23 -18.10 -0.41
N GLN A 569 -16.30 -17.47 0.07
CA GLN A 569 -17.07 -16.49 -0.70
C GLN A 569 -16.61 -15.09 -0.33
N LEU A 570 -16.51 -14.20 -1.33
CA LEU A 570 -16.10 -12.82 -1.08
C LEU A 570 -17.10 -12.10 -0.18
N SER A 571 -18.40 -12.37 -0.37
CA SER A 571 -19.47 -11.84 0.48
C SER A 571 -19.30 -12.18 1.95
N ASP A 572 -18.75 -13.35 2.28
CA ASP A 572 -18.58 -13.77 3.67
C ASP A 572 -17.54 -12.88 4.37
N LEU A 573 -16.46 -12.49 3.68
CA LEU A 573 -15.49 -11.55 4.22
C LEU A 573 -16.09 -10.15 4.44
N PHE A 574 -16.95 -9.68 3.52
CA PHE A 574 -17.63 -8.39 3.68
C PHE A 574 -18.64 -8.39 4.83
N ASN A 575 -19.35 -9.51 5.05
CA ASN A 575 -20.35 -9.64 6.11
C ASN A 575 -19.72 -9.96 7.48
N HIS A 576 -18.59 -10.66 7.47
CA HIS A 576 -17.88 -11.13 8.64
C HIS A 576 -16.40 -10.72 8.56
N PRO A 577 -16.08 -9.42 8.66
CA PRO A 577 -14.74 -8.90 8.38
C PRO A 577 -13.70 -9.22 9.46
N ARG A 578 -14.10 -9.78 10.61
CA ARG A 578 -13.18 -10.21 11.67
C ARG A 578 -12.61 -11.59 11.36
N LEU A 579 -11.33 -11.80 11.69
CA LEU A 579 -10.63 -13.05 11.36
C LEU A 579 -11.37 -14.30 11.86
N ALA A 580 -11.79 -14.32 13.12
CA ALA A 580 -12.49 -15.48 13.68
C ALA A 580 -13.85 -15.73 13.01
N ASP A 581 -14.63 -14.68 12.78
CA ASP A 581 -15.94 -14.78 12.16
C ASP A 581 -15.82 -15.23 10.70
N PHE A 582 -14.87 -14.67 9.94
CA PHE A 582 -14.60 -15.08 8.57
C PHE A 582 -14.11 -16.53 8.51
N ALA A 583 -13.13 -16.89 9.33
CA ALA A 583 -12.59 -18.26 9.37
C ALA A 583 -13.68 -19.29 9.71
N ALA A 584 -14.69 -18.93 10.50
CA ALA A 584 -15.82 -19.79 10.81
C ALA A 584 -16.76 -20.04 9.61
N THR A 585 -16.75 -19.17 8.59
CA THR A 585 -17.52 -19.37 7.34
C THR A 585 -16.85 -20.36 6.38
N LEU A 586 -15.53 -20.52 6.49
CA LEU A 586 -14.74 -21.33 5.57
C LEU A 586 -15.05 -22.83 5.71
N ARG A 587 -15.24 -23.49 4.57
CA ARG A 587 -15.42 -24.94 4.51
C ARG A 587 -14.20 -25.56 3.87
N LYS A 588 -13.66 -26.61 4.49
CA LYS A 588 -12.58 -27.38 3.91
C LYS A 588 -13.15 -28.28 2.80
N THR A 589 -12.60 -28.15 1.61
CA THR A 589 -13.08 -28.88 0.44
C THR A 589 -12.20 -30.11 0.23
N ASP A 590 -12.81 -31.28 0.06
CA ASP A 590 -12.11 -32.52 -0.33
C ASP A 590 -11.81 -32.56 -1.84
N VAL A 591 -12.21 -31.52 -2.58
CA VAL A 591 -11.90 -31.37 -4.00
C VAL A 591 -10.39 -31.13 -4.12
N PRO A 592 -9.65 -31.96 -4.88
CA PRO A 592 -8.22 -31.76 -5.08
C PRO A 592 -7.94 -30.34 -5.58
N VAL A 593 -6.98 -29.64 -4.97
CA VAL A 593 -6.45 -28.39 -5.51
C VAL A 593 -6.00 -28.69 -6.94
N GLU A 594 -6.64 -28.06 -7.93
CA GLU A 594 -6.28 -28.24 -9.34
C GLU A 594 -4.77 -28.02 -9.49
N GLN A 595 -4.08 -28.96 -10.13
CA GLN A 595 -2.66 -28.79 -10.38
C GLN A 595 -2.47 -27.54 -11.26
N PRO A 596 -1.47 -26.68 -10.97
CA PRO A 596 -1.18 -25.54 -11.81
C PRO A 596 -1.03 -26.00 -13.26
N PHE A 597 -1.70 -25.30 -14.17
CA PHE A 597 -1.59 -25.66 -15.57
C PHE A 597 -0.14 -25.54 -16.05
N VAL A 598 0.26 -26.47 -16.90
CA VAL A 598 1.62 -26.54 -17.44
C VAL A 598 1.59 -25.95 -18.84
N HIS A 599 2.58 -25.12 -19.14
CA HIS A 599 2.78 -24.59 -20.48
C HIS A 599 2.95 -25.72 -21.50
N SER A 600 2.31 -25.59 -22.66
CA SER A 600 2.56 -26.43 -23.82
C SER A 600 3.53 -25.71 -24.77
N PRO A 601 4.83 -26.08 -24.81
CA PRO A 601 5.81 -25.40 -25.66
C PRO A 601 5.48 -25.55 -27.16
N GLU A 602 4.87 -26.67 -27.55
CA GLU A 602 4.48 -26.97 -28.93
C GLU A 602 3.37 -26.02 -29.42
N ASP A 603 2.51 -25.57 -28.51
CA ASP A 603 1.35 -24.75 -28.85
C ASP A 603 1.58 -23.24 -28.60
N ARG A 604 2.74 -22.84 -28.07
CA ARG A 604 3.04 -21.48 -27.62
C ARG A 604 2.68 -20.38 -28.63
N TYR A 605 2.91 -20.64 -29.91
CA TYR A 605 2.72 -19.67 -31.01
C TYR A 605 1.46 -19.91 -31.85
N GLN A 606 0.62 -20.87 -31.45
CA GLN A 606 -0.64 -21.14 -32.14
C GLN A 606 -1.66 -20.02 -31.87
N PRO A 607 -2.48 -19.65 -32.87
CA PRO A 607 -3.57 -18.69 -32.67
C PRO A 607 -4.51 -19.07 -31.53
N PHE A 608 -5.04 -18.08 -30.83
CA PHE A 608 -5.97 -18.25 -29.71
C PHE A 608 -7.01 -17.12 -29.67
N ALA A 609 -8.14 -17.36 -29.01
CA ALA A 609 -9.28 -16.44 -29.03
C ALA A 609 -8.99 -15.10 -28.32
N LEU A 610 -9.67 -14.05 -28.76
CA LEU A 610 -9.78 -12.77 -28.04
C LEU A 610 -10.82 -12.90 -26.92
N THR A 611 -10.59 -12.24 -25.77
CA THR A 611 -11.61 -12.05 -24.74
C THR A 611 -12.75 -11.16 -25.25
N ASP A 612 -13.91 -11.18 -24.58
CA ASP A 612 -15.05 -10.31 -24.93
C ASP A 612 -14.66 -8.81 -24.96
N VAL A 613 -13.79 -8.39 -24.04
CA VAL A 613 -13.32 -7.00 -23.93
C VAL A 613 -12.36 -6.68 -25.08
N GLN A 614 -11.41 -7.56 -25.39
CA GLN A 614 -10.50 -7.41 -26.54
C GLN A 614 -11.26 -7.36 -27.87
N GLN A 615 -12.33 -8.15 -28.03
CA GLN A 615 -13.21 -8.08 -29.20
C GLN A 615 -13.90 -6.71 -29.29
N ALA A 616 -14.38 -6.16 -28.18
CA ALA A 616 -14.99 -4.84 -28.14
C ALA A 616 -13.98 -3.74 -28.54
N TYR A 617 -12.73 -3.83 -28.06
CA TYR A 617 -11.65 -2.92 -28.48
C TYR A 617 -11.35 -3.02 -29.98
N LEU A 618 -11.30 -4.23 -30.54
CA LEU A 618 -11.04 -4.46 -31.96
C LEU A 618 -12.16 -3.88 -32.84
N VAL A 619 -13.42 -4.10 -32.45
CA VAL A 619 -14.60 -3.60 -33.17
C VAL A 619 -14.67 -2.06 -33.07
N GLY A 620 -14.51 -1.50 -31.88
CA GLY A 620 -14.56 -0.06 -31.65
C GLY A 620 -13.43 0.73 -32.34
N ARG A 621 -12.32 0.07 -32.68
CA ARG A 621 -11.23 0.66 -33.48
C ARG A 621 -11.65 1.04 -34.89
N GLN A 622 -12.73 0.46 -35.41
CA GLN A 622 -13.21 0.73 -36.76
C GLN A 622 -13.98 2.07 -36.83
N PRO A 623 -13.78 2.90 -37.86
CA PRO A 623 -14.40 4.22 -37.98
C PRO A 623 -15.93 4.20 -38.21
N GLY A 624 -16.54 3.03 -38.41
CA GLY A 624 -17.97 2.88 -38.69
C GLY A 624 -18.90 2.86 -37.47
N PHE A 625 -18.36 2.91 -36.25
CA PHE A 625 -19.13 2.89 -35.01
C PHE A 625 -19.23 4.28 -34.38
N ALA A 626 -20.28 4.52 -33.59
CA ALA A 626 -20.39 5.75 -32.79
C ALA A 626 -19.19 5.85 -31.84
N LEU A 627 -18.50 6.99 -31.86
CA LEU A 627 -17.22 7.16 -31.16
C LEU A 627 -16.17 6.06 -31.48
N GLY A 628 -16.20 5.54 -32.71
CA GLY A 628 -15.21 4.60 -33.24
C GLY A 628 -14.02 5.29 -33.90
N GLY A 629 -13.14 4.51 -34.52
CA GLY A 629 -11.95 5.03 -35.21
C GLY A 629 -10.81 5.45 -34.28
N VAL A 630 -10.86 5.04 -33.01
CA VAL A 630 -9.83 5.27 -31.99
C VAL A 630 -9.27 3.94 -31.48
N GLY A 631 -7.98 3.88 -31.16
CA GLY A 631 -7.40 2.72 -30.48
C GLY A 631 -7.81 2.68 -29.02
N SER A 632 -7.84 1.48 -28.42
CA SER A 632 -7.87 1.37 -26.96
C SER A 632 -6.43 1.39 -26.46
N HIS A 633 -5.96 2.50 -25.91
CA HIS A 633 -4.55 2.58 -25.49
C HIS A 633 -4.33 3.47 -24.28
N PHE A 634 -3.19 3.24 -23.64
CA PHE A 634 -2.61 4.08 -22.61
C PHE A 634 -1.34 4.74 -23.15
N PHE A 635 -1.35 6.06 -23.22
CA PHE A 635 -0.19 6.88 -23.58
C PHE A 635 0.37 7.57 -22.34
N VAL A 636 1.69 7.52 -22.18
CA VAL A 636 2.41 8.18 -21.09
C VAL A 636 3.69 8.83 -21.58
N GLU A 637 4.00 10.00 -21.03
CA GLU A 637 5.21 10.78 -21.26
C GLU A 637 6.04 10.82 -19.98
N PHE A 638 7.34 10.52 -20.09
CA PHE A 638 8.31 10.63 -19.00
C PHE A 638 9.39 11.66 -19.35
N GLU A 639 9.91 12.35 -18.33
CA GLU A 639 11.09 13.23 -18.47
C GLU A 639 12.30 12.59 -17.79
N ILE A 640 13.39 12.42 -18.53
CA ILE A 640 14.60 11.72 -18.10
C ILE A 640 15.81 12.63 -18.38
N ALA A 641 16.49 13.09 -17.32
CA ALA A 641 17.61 14.02 -17.44
C ALA A 641 18.81 13.41 -18.20
N ASP A 642 19.28 12.25 -17.75
CA ASP A 642 20.48 11.58 -18.29
C ASP A 642 20.10 10.24 -18.95
N LEU A 643 19.34 10.31 -20.06
CA LEU A 643 18.88 9.13 -20.77
C LEU A 643 20.01 8.47 -21.58
N ASP A 644 20.36 7.23 -21.22
CA ASP A 644 21.18 6.30 -21.99
C ASP A 644 20.27 5.50 -22.94
N LEU A 645 20.12 5.99 -24.17
CA LEU A 645 19.23 5.40 -25.17
C LEU A 645 19.60 3.95 -25.50
N THR A 646 20.90 3.65 -25.61
CA THR A 646 21.39 2.29 -25.92
C THR A 646 21.01 1.30 -24.82
N ARG A 647 21.11 1.73 -23.56
CA ARG A 647 20.68 0.92 -22.42
C ARG A 647 19.17 0.70 -22.41
N LEU A 648 18.39 1.76 -22.64
CA LEU A 648 16.94 1.66 -22.73
C LEU A 648 16.51 0.67 -23.82
N GLU A 649 17.10 0.78 -25.02
CA GLU A 649 16.85 -0.11 -26.15
C GLU A 649 17.21 -1.57 -25.82
N THR A 650 18.35 -1.79 -25.16
CA THR A 650 18.78 -3.13 -24.75
C THR A 650 17.76 -3.77 -23.80
N VAL A 651 17.29 -3.01 -22.80
CA VAL A 651 16.34 -3.51 -21.80
C VAL A 651 14.98 -3.75 -22.45
N TRP A 652 14.51 -2.83 -23.30
CA TRP A 652 13.23 -2.97 -24.00
C TRP A 652 13.19 -4.23 -24.86
N ASN A 653 14.25 -4.51 -25.62
CA ASN A 653 14.35 -5.75 -26.42
C ASN A 653 14.39 -7.02 -25.55
N ARG A 654 14.99 -6.97 -24.36
CA ARG A 654 14.93 -8.09 -23.40
C ARG A 654 13.51 -8.32 -22.89
N LEU A 655 12.75 -7.27 -22.63
CA LEU A 655 11.35 -7.37 -22.22
C LEU A 655 10.47 -7.93 -23.34
N ILE A 656 10.67 -7.48 -24.59
CA ILE A 656 10.00 -8.05 -25.78
C ILE A 656 10.25 -9.56 -25.88
N ALA A 657 11.51 -10.00 -25.66
CA ALA A 657 11.85 -11.42 -25.69
C ALA A 657 11.25 -12.22 -24.52
N ARG A 658 11.17 -11.60 -23.33
CA ARG A 658 10.64 -12.19 -22.10
C ARG A 658 9.13 -12.40 -22.14
N HIS A 659 8.39 -11.42 -22.67
CA HIS A 659 6.93 -11.36 -22.58
C HIS A 659 6.25 -11.59 -23.92
N ASP A 660 5.53 -12.70 -24.03
CA ASP A 660 4.87 -13.12 -25.28
C ASP A 660 3.88 -12.08 -25.82
N MET A 661 3.15 -11.40 -24.93
CA MET A 661 2.17 -10.39 -25.35
C MET A 661 2.79 -9.12 -25.94
N LEU A 662 4.09 -8.85 -25.74
CA LEU A 662 4.79 -7.79 -26.48
C LEU A 662 5.13 -8.19 -27.92
N ARG A 663 4.98 -9.48 -28.27
CA ARG A 663 5.17 -10.03 -29.62
C ARG A 663 3.86 -10.49 -30.24
N ALA A 664 2.72 -10.23 -29.58
CA ALA A 664 1.42 -10.63 -30.08
C ALA A 664 0.89 -9.67 -31.14
N ILE A 665 0.14 -10.24 -32.09
CA ILE A 665 -0.67 -9.54 -33.10
C ILE A 665 -2.09 -10.13 -33.08
N VAL A 666 -3.04 -9.45 -33.71
CA VAL A 666 -4.39 -9.96 -33.94
C VAL A 666 -4.61 -10.16 -35.42
N ARG A 667 -4.91 -11.39 -35.83
CA ARG A 667 -5.14 -11.77 -37.22
C ARG A 667 -6.33 -12.70 -37.30
N ASP A 668 -7.21 -12.49 -38.29
CA ASP A 668 -8.40 -13.32 -38.51
C ASP A 668 -9.30 -13.44 -37.25
N GLY A 669 -9.37 -12.38 -36.44
CA GLY A 669 -10.14 -12.34 -35.20
C GLY A 669 -9.53 -13.13 -34.03
N GLN A 670 -8.29 -13.60 -34.16
CA GLN A 670 -7.56 -14.33 -33.14
C GLN A 670 -6.24 -13.65 -32.80
N GLN A 671 -5.77 -13.85 -31.58
CA GLN A 671 -4.45 -13.43 -31.13
C GLN A 671 -3.40 -14.45 -31.55
N GLN A 672 -2.21 -14.00 -31.92
CA GLN A 672 -1.09 -14.88 -32.21
C GLN A 672 0.22 -14.26 -31.74
N VAL A 673 1.02 -15.02 -30.98
CA VAL A 673 2.37 -14.63 -30.57
C VAL A 673 3.36 -14.96 -31.67
N LEU A 674 4.14 -13.96 -32.10
CA LEU A 674 5.21 -14.16 -33.07
C LEU A 674 6.42 -14.84 -32.43
N GLU A 675 6.93 -15.91 -33.04
CA GLU A 675 8.10 -16.64 -32.55
C GLU A 675 9.34 -15.75 -32.51
N GLN A 676 9.55 -14.97 -33.56
CA GLN A 676 10.65 -14.01 -33.68
C GLN A 676 10.11 -12.65 -34.11
N THR A 677 10.68 -11.59 -33.56
CA THR A 677 10.43 -10.20 -33.96
C THR A 677 11.77 -9.55 -34.30
N PRO A 678 11.81 -8.58 -35.24
CA PRO A 678 13.01 -7.80 -35.45
C PRO A 678 13.34 -7.00 -34.17
N PRO A 679 14.62 -6.68 -33.92
CA PRO A 679 14.99 -5.84 -32.78
C PRO A 679 14.32 -4.47 -32.93
N TRP A 680 13.72 -3.99 -31.85
CA TRP A 680 13.15 -2.65 -31.80
C TRP A 680 14.26 -1.63 -31.60
N VAL A 681 14.44 -0.74 -32.57
CA VAL A 681 15.34 0.41 -32.46
C VAL A 681 14.49 1.62 -32.08
N ILE A 682 14.77 2.24 -30.94
CA ILE A 682 13.93 3.31 -30.40
C ILE A 682 14.10 4.57 -31.27
N PRO A 683 13.05 5.06 -31.95
CA PRO A 683 13.14 6.28 -32.74
C PRO A 683 13.47 7.48 -31.85
N ALA A 684 14.54 8.20 -32.20
CA ALA A 684 14.99 9.41 -31.50
C ALA A 684 14.75 10.64 -32.38
N HIS A 685 14.04 11.63 -31.85
CA HIS A 685 13.72 12.89 -32.51
C HIS A 685 14.63 14.00 -31.97
N THR A 686 15.37 14.67 -32.85
CA THR A 686 16.02 15.94 -32.54
C THR A 686 15.03 17.07 -32.85
N LEU A 687 14.61 17.78 -31.81
CA LEU A 687 13.57 18.80 -31.86
C LEU A 687 14.17 20.14 -31.44
N HIS A 688 13.75 21.23 -32.10
CA HIS A 688 14.33 22.56 -31.86
C HIS A 688 13.53 23.38 -30.87
N THR A 689 12.24 23.07 -30.71
CA THR A 689 11.32 23.83 -29.87
C THR A 689 10.41 22.93 -29.03
N PRO A 690 9.97 23.37 -27.84
CA PRO A 690 8.96 22.66 -27.06
C PRO A 690 7.65 22.44 -27.84
N GLU A 691 7.27 23.35 -28.74
CA GLU A 691 6.08 23.22 -29.58
C GLU A 691 6.18 22.05 -30.56
N GLU A 692 7.37 21.75 -31.09
CA GLU A 692 7.59 20.57 -31.92
C GLU A 692 7.45 19.28 -31.10
N ALA A 693 7.99 19.25 -29.89
CA ALA A 693 7.80 18.13 -28.96
C ALA A 693 6.32 17.89 -28.67
N LEU A 694 5.54 18.96 -28.43
CA LEU A 694 4.09 18.87 -28.23
C LEU A 694 3.35 18.32 -29.44
N ARG A 695 3.74 18.68 -30.67
CA ARG A 695 3.13 18.13 -31.90
C ARG A 695 3.40 16.64 -32.07
N VAL A 696 4.63 16.20 -31.76
CA VAL A 696 4.98 14.77 -31.78
C VAL A 696 4.17 14.03 -30.73
N ARG A 697 4.17 14.52 -29.48
CA ARG A 697 3.36 13.97 -28.39
C ARG A 697 1.89 13.85 -28.77
N GLU A 698 1.29 14.90 -29.33
CA GLU A 698 -0.13 14.93 -29.74
C GLU A 698 -0.43 13.90 -30.83
N LYS A 699 0.49 13.73 -31.80
CA LYS A 699 0.35 12.72 -32.84
C LYS A 699 0.40 11.30 -32.25
N LEU A 700 1.38 11.03 -31.38
CA LEU A 700 1.57 9.71 -30.78
C LEU A 700 0.45 9.38 -29.76
N ALA A 701 0.00 10.36 -28.98
CA ALA A 701 -1.05 10.19 -27.99
C ALA A 701 -2.41 9.82 -28.60
N HIS A 702 -2.66 10.13 -29.88
CA HIS A 702 -3.90 9.85 -30.59
C HIS A 702 -3.72 8.92 -31.81
N GLN A 703 -2.62 8.20 -31.87
CA GLN A 703 -2.39 7.25 -32.95
C GLN A 703 -3.30 6.02 -32.82
N VAL A 704 -3.57 5.35 -33.94
CA VAL A 704 -4.30 4.08 -33.96
C VAL A 704 -3.37 3.04 -34.56
N LEU A 705 -2.84 2.18 -33.70
CA LEU A 705 -1.94 1.10 -34.13
C LEU A 705 -2.75 0.04 -34.90
N ASN A 706 -2.16 -0.54 -35.94
CA ASN A 706 -2.78 -1.67 -36.65
C ASN A 706 -2.45 -2.96 -35.90
N PRO A 707 -3.43 -3.64 -35.28
CA PRO A 707 -3.15 -4.83 -34.47
C PRO A 707 -2.72 -6.05 -35.30
N GLU A 708 -2.91 -6.03 -36.64
CA GLU A 708 -2.46 -7.09 -37.54
C GLU A 708 -0.95 -7.06 -37.80
N VAL A 709 -0.26 -5.96 -37.44
CA VAL A 709 1.14 -5.73 -37.75
C VAL A 709 1.91 -5.41 -36.47
N TRP A 710 2.97 -6.17 -36.21
CA TRP A 710 3.84 -5.91 -35.08
C TRP A 710 4.73 -4.67 -35.31
N PRO A 711 4.99 -3.83 -34.29
CA PRO A 711 4.48 -3.94 -32.92
C PRO A 711 3.12 -3.26 -32.70
N VAL A 712 2.36 -3.81 -31.75
CA VAL A 712 1.11 -3.18 -31.23
C VAL A 712 1.42 -2.39 -29.95
N PHE A 713 2.53 -1.67 -29.98
CA PHE A 713 2.96 -0.65 -29.02
C PHE A 713 3.82 0.37 -29.77
N ASP A 714 4.14 1.49 -29.15
CA ASP A 714 5.12 2.44 -29.68
C ASP A 714 5.95 3.06 -28.56
N LEU A 715 7.25 3.20 -28.78
CA LEU A 715 8.20 3.76 -27.82
C LEU A 715 9.20 4.64 -28.56
N GLN A 716 9.16 5.94 -28.29
CA GLN A 716 9.99 6.93 -28.98
C GLN A 716 10.58 7.95 -27.98
N VAL A 717 11.68 8.60 -28.37
CA VAL A 717 12.37 9.59 -27.54
C VAL A 717 12.49 10.92 -28.29
N GLY A 718 12.31 12.04 -27.59
CA GLY A 718 12.55 13.39 -28.10
C GLY A 718 13.61 14.14 -27.29
N TYR A 719 14.48 14.87 -27.98
CA TYR A 719 15.48 15.76 -27.39
C TYR A 719 15.22 17.20 -27.84
N VAL A 720 15.11 18.12 -26.88
CA VAL A 720 15.04 19.56 -27.11
C VAL A 720 16.23 20.19 -26.39
N ASP A 721 16.97 21.09 -27.06
CA ASP A 721 18.17 21.71 -26.49
C ASP A 721 17.88 22.37 -25.13
N GLY A 722 18.66 22.01 -24.11
CA GLY A 722 18.53 22.54 -22.75
C GLY A 722 17.36 21.97 -21.93
N MET A 723 16.64 20.96 -22.44
CA MET A 723 15.58 20.25 -21.71
C MET A 723 15.96 18.78 -21.47
N PRO A 724 15.42 18.13 -20.42
CA PRO A 724 15.50 16.68 -20.25
C PRO A 724 14.94 15.92 -21.47
N ALA A 725 15.42 14.71 -21.70
CA ALA A 725 14.88 13.84 -22.74
C ALA A 725 13.43 13.47 -22.41
N ARG A 726 12.58 13.42 -23.45
CA ARG A 726 11.17 13.01 -23.34
C ARG A 726 11.01 11.62 -23.89
N LEU A 727 10.51 10.69 -23.08
CA LEU A 727 10.16 9.34 -23.50
C LEU A 727 8.65 9.25 -23.67
N TRP A 728 8.19 8.92 -24.88
CA TRP A 728 6.79 8.72 -25.20
C TRP A 728 6.53 7.23 -25.39
N LEU A 729 5.62 6.69 -24.57
CA LEU A 729 5.24 5.28 -24.61
C LEU A 729 3.73 5.17 -24.85
N CYS A 730 3.36 4.42 -25.88
CA CYS A 730 2.00 4.05 -26.22
C CYS A 730 1.83 2.54 -26.08
N LEU A 731 0.98 2.09 -25.17
CA LEU A 731 0.66 0.67 -24.96
C LEU A 731 -0.80 0.43 -25.34
N ASP A 732 -1.05 -0.54 -26.20
CA ASP A 732 -2.40 -0.87 -26.65
C ASP A 732 -3.08 -1.82 -25.64
N ASN A 733 -4.22 -1.40 -25.09
CA ASN A 733 -5.00 -2.17 -24.11
C ASN A 733 -5.53 -3.47 -24.71
N LEU A 734 -5.54 -3.59 -26.04
CA LEU A 734 -5.87 -4.84 -26.72
C LEU A 734 -4.95 -5.99 -26.28
N LEU A 735 -3.70 -5.74 -25.89
CA LEU A 735 -2.75 -6.78 -25.51
C LEU A 735 -2.39 -6.77 -24.02
N LEU A 736 -2.52 -5.63 -23.35
CA LEU A 736 -2.06 -5.44 -21.97
C LEU A 736 -3.14 -4.72 -21.16
N ASP A 737 -3.55 -5.29 -20.03
CA ASP A 737 -4.38 -4.56 -19.06
C ASP A 737 -3.54 -3.55 -18.24
N GLY A 738 -4.23 -2.72 -17.45
CA GLY A 738 -3.58 -1.72 -16.59
C GLY A 738 -2.50 -2.33 -15.69
N LEU A 739 -2.77 -3.45 -15.01
CA LEU A 739 -1.79 -4.11 -14.13
C LEU A 739 -0.56 -4.63 -14.91
N SER A 740 -0.78 -5.19 -16.10
CA SER A 740 0.29 -5.64 -16.99
C SER A 740 1.19 -4.49 -17.41
N MET A 741 0.63 -3.31 -17.67
CA MET A 741 1.43 -2.11 -17.93
C MET A 741 2.26 -1.70 -16.71
N GLN A 742 1.74 -1.85 -15.49
CA GLN A 742 2.52 -1.59 -14.27
C GLN A 742 3.70 -2.54 -14.13
N ILE A 743 3.47 -3.84 -14.30
CA ILE A 743 4.52 -4.87 -14.26
C ILE A 743 5.59 -4.56 -15.31
N LEU A 744 5.18 -4.23 -16.53
CA LEU A 744 6.08 -3.89 -17.62
C LEU A 744 6.97 -2.68 -17.29
N LEU A 745 6.36 -1.59 -16.76
CA LEU A 745 7.09 -0.38 -16.38
C LEU A 745 8.06 -0.63 -15.22
N ALA A 746 7.65 -1.43 -14.23
CA ALA A 746 8.50 -1.80 -13.11
C ALA A 746 9.70 -2.65 -13.55
N GLU A 747 9.49 -3.64 -14.43
CA GLU A 747 10.58 -4.44 -15.00
C GLU A 747 11.50 -3.61 -15.92
N LEU A 748 10.96 -2.66 -16.68
CA LEU A 748 11.73 -1.72 -17.51
C LEU A 748 12.67 -0.87 -16.65
N GLU A 749 12.16 -0.28 -15.58
CA GLU A 749 12.97 0.51 -14.66
C GLU A 749 14.04 -0.35 -13.96
N HIS A 750 13.64 -1.53 -13.46
CA HIS A 750 14.57 -2.46 -12.82
C HIS A 750 15.71 -2.85 -13.77
N GLY A 751 15.37 -3.25 -15.00
CA GLY A 751 16.36 -3.63 -16.01
C GLY A 751 17.26 -2.47 -16.45
N TYR A 752 16.73 -1.24 -16.50
CA TYR A 752 17.54 -0.05 -16.82
C TYR A 752 18.52 0.31 -15.70
N ARG A 753 18.09 0.18 -14.43
CA ARG A 753 18.92 0.47 -13.26
C ARG A 753 19.93 -0.63 -12.96
N TYR A 754 19.57 -1.89 -13.20
CA TYR A 754 20.39 -3.07 -12.92
C TYR A 754 20.57 -3.94 -14.17
N PRO A 755 21.28 -3.46 -15.21
CA PRO A 755 21.36 -4.13 -16.51
C PRO A 755 22.04 -5.51 -16.50
N GLN A 756 22.72 -5.86 -15.41
CA GLN A 756 23.35 -7.17 -15.20
C GLN A 756 22.44 -8.19 -14.51
N GLN A 757 21.33 -7.76 -13.92
CA GLN A 757 20.36 -8.66 -13.28
C GLN A 757 19.33 -9.11 -14.32
N LEU A 758 19.35 -10.39 -14.68
CA LEU A 758 18.40 -10.98 -15.62
C LEU A 758 17.19 -11.51 -14.86
N LEU A 759 15.99 -11.09 -15.29
CA LEU A 759 14.75 -11.64 -14.76
C LEU A 759 14.53 -13.08 -15.28
N PRO A 760 14.16 -14.05 -14.41
CA PRO A 760 14.05 -15.47 -14.77
C PRO A 760 12.86 -15.72 -15.70
N PRO A 761 12.98 -16.54 -16.75
CA PRO A 761 11.92 -16.76 -17.74
C PRO A 761 10.60 -17.20 -17.08
N LEU A 762 9.48 -16.81 -17.70
CA LEU A 762 8.15 -17.16 -17.21
C LEU A 762 7.79 -18.58 -17.69
N PRO A 763 7.30 -19.47 -16.79
CA PRO A 763 7.03 -20.85 -17.16
C PRO A 763 5.68 -21.05 -17.85
N VAL A 764 4.83 -20.04 -17.89
CA VAL A 764 3.50 -20.05 -18.52
C VAL A 764 3.23 -18.74 -19.26
N THR A 765 2.27 -18.74 -20.17
CA THR A 765 1.90 -17.60 -21.02
C THR A 765 0.44 -17.19 -20.82
N PHE A 766 0.06 -16.02 -21.33
CA PHE A 766 -1.34 -15.57 -21.34
C PHE A 766 -2.24 -16.50 -22.18
N ARG A 767 -1.69 -17.09 -23.25
CA ARG A 767 -2.39 -18.10 -24.04
C ARG A 767 -2.75 -19.31 -23.18
N ASP A 768 -1.78 -19.85 -22.44
CA ASP A 768 -2.02 -21.01 -21.57
C ASP A 768 -3.10 -20.71 -20.53
N TYR A 769 -3.13 -19.48 -20.02
CA TYR A 769 -4.18 -19.01 -19.12
C TYR A 769 -5.56 -19.05 -19.78
N LEU A 770 -5.74 -18.44 -20.96
CA LEU A 770 -7.05 -18.42 -21.63
C LEU A 770 -7.56 -19.80 -22.10
N GLN A 771 -6.66 -20.78 -22.25
CA GLN A 771 -7.04 -22.15 -22.62
C GLN A 771 -7.57 -22.97 -21.44
N GLN A 772 -7.58 -22.43 -20.22
CA GLN A 772 -8.10 -23.16 -19.07
C GLN A 772 -9.63 -23.36 -19.16
N PRO A 773 -10.14 -24.61 -19.02
CA PRO A 773 -11.57 -24.90 -19.15
C PRO A 773 -12.47 -24.07 -18.22
N SER A 774 -11.99 -23.76 -17.02
CA SER A 774 -12.70 -22.96 -16.01
C SER A 774 -12.96 -21.49 -16.42
N LEU A 775 -12.31 -21.01 -17.49
CA LEU A 775 -12.52 -19.68 -18.06
C LEU A 775 -13.44 -19.68 -19.29
N GLN A 776 -13.71 -20.83 -19.90
CA GLN A 776 -14.42 -20.91 -21.18
C GLN A 776 -15.94 -20.78 -21.06
N SER A 777 -16.51 -21.05 -19.88
CA SER A 777 -17.96 -20.94 -19.67
C SER A 777 -18.27 -20.37 -18.29
N PRO A 778 -19.22 -19.42 -18.19
CA PRO A 778 -19.65 -18.88 -16.91
C PRO A 778 -20.42 -19.94 -16.12
N ASN A 779 -20.36 -19.83 -14.79
CA ASN A 779 -21.14 -20.64 -13.87
C ASN A 779 -22.65 -20.45 -14.17
N PRO A 780 -23.42 -21.54 -14.34
CA PRO A 780 -24.87 -21.48 -14.48
C PRO A 780 -25.57 -20.66 -13.38
N ASP A 781 -25.09 -20.72 -12.14
CA ASP A 781 -25.67 -19.98 -11.02
C ASP A 781 -25.48 -18.46 -11.17
N SER A 782 -24.29 -18.02 -11.59
CA SER A 782 -24.03 -16.61 -11.90
C SER A 782 -24.88 -16.12 -13.07
N LEU A 783 -25.08 -16.96 -14.09
CA LEU A 783 -25.95 -16.63 -15.21
C LEU A 783 -27.41 -16.43 -14.75
N ALA A 784 -27.94 -17.35 -13.94
CA ALA A 784 -29.30 -17.28 -13.41
C ALA A 784 -29.48 -16.06 -12.50
N TRP A 785 -28.47 -15.75 -11.68
CA TRP A 785 -28.48 -14.57 -10.82
C TRP A 785 -28.58 -13.27 -11.61
N TRP A 786 -27.72 -13.07 -12.62
CA TRP A 786 -27.78 -11.87 -13.47
C TRP A 786 -29.09 -11.77 -14.25
N GLN A 787 -29.63 -12.89 -14.73
CA GLN A 787 -30.93 -12.94 -15.39
C GLN A 787 -32.09 -12.46 -14.50
N ALA A 788 -32.02 -12.74 -13.19
CA ALA A 788 -33.00 -12.28 -12.22
C ALA A 788 -32.91 -10.76 -11.96
N GLN A 789 -31.74 -10.15 -12.14
CA GLN A 789 -31.52 -8.72 -11.89
C GLN A 789 -31.88 -7.83 -13.09
N LEU A 790 -32.08 -8.37 -14.29
CA LEU A 790 -32.19 -7.59 -15.53
C LEU A 790 -33.27 -6.49 -15.51
N ASP A 791 -34.39 -6.72 -14.82
CA ASP A 791 -35.50 -5.75 -14.74
C ASP A 791 -35.19 -4.57 -13.79
N ASP A 792 -34.25 -4.75 -12.87
CA ASP A 792 -33.87 -3.80 -11.83
C ASP A 792 -32.58 -3.03 -12.16
N ILE A 793 -32.08 -3.12 -13.39
CA ILE A 793 -30.88 -2.39 -13.86
C ILE A 793 -31.30 -1.05 -14.49
N PRO A 794 -31.02 0.10 -13.86
CA PRO A 794 -31.25 1.41 -14.45
C PRO A 794 -30.42 1.63 -15.73
N PRO A 795 -30.76 2.62 -16.57
CA PRO A 795 -29.92 3.01 -17.71
C PRO A 795 -28.59 3.65 -17.25
N ALA A 796 -27.69 3.87 -18.19
CA ALA A 796 -26.48 4.66 -17.96
C ALA A 796 -26.79 6.11 -17.50
N PRO A 797 -25.84 6.82 -16.85
CA PRO A 797 -26.03 8.21 -16.44
C PRO A 797 -26.51 9.10 -17.59
N ALA A 798 -27.69 9.68 -17.45
CA ALA A 798 -28.29 10.57 -18.43
C ALA A 798 -27.67 11.98 -18.36
N LEU A 799 -26.37 12.08 -18.68
CA LEU A 799 -25.61 13.33 -18.67
C LEU A 799 -26.03 14.24 -19.82
N PRO A 800 -26.02 15.58 -19.65
CA PRO A 800 -26.30 16.51 -20.74
C PRO A 800 -25.20 16.43 -21.80
N LEU A 801 -25.59 16.11 -23.03
CA LEU A 801 -24.69 16.05 -24.18
C LEU A 801 -24.91 17.25 -25.10
N ARG A 802 -23.84 17.70 -25.75
CA ARG A 802 -23.86 18.76 -26.77
C ARG A 802 -24.40 18.23 -28.11
N CYS A 803 -24.08 16.98 -28.43
CA CYS A 803 -24.44 16.30 -29.66
C CYS A 803 -24.61 14.80 -29.39
N LEU A 804 -25.19 14.07 -30.34
CA LEU A 804 -25.28 12.61 -30.24
C LEU A 804 -23.90 11.98 -30.47
N PRO A 805 -23.57 10.84 -29.82
CA PRO A 805 -22.27 10.16 -30.01
C PRO A 805 -21.93 9.82 -31.47
N GLN A 806 -22.95 9.60 -32.30
CA GLN A 806 -22.82 9.30 -33.73
C GLN A 806 -22.45 10.52 -34.57
N GLU A 807 -22.67 11.74 -34.05
CA GLU A 807 -22.36 13.00 -34.73
C GLU A 807 -20.91 13.44 -34.54
N VAL A 808 -20.13 12.73 -33.69
CA VAL A 808 -18.70 12.98 -33.48
C VAL A 808 -17.89 12.20 -34.52
N GLU A 809 -17.34 12.90 -35.51
CA GLU A 809 -16.57 12.27 -36.61
C GLU A 809 -15.25 11.63 -36.14
N THR A 810 -14.42 12.36 -35.39
CA THR A 810 -13.18 11.83 -34.79
C THR A 810 -13.19 12.11 -33.30
N PRO A 811 -13.36 11.08 -32.45
CA PRO A 811 -13.31 11.24 -31.01
C PRO A 811 -11.94 11.76 -30.57
N ARG A 812 -11.96 12.79 -29.73
CA ARG A 812 -10.76 13.35 -29.11
C ARG A 812 -10.96 13.39 -27.61
N PHE A 813 -10.12 12.65 -26.91
CA PHE A 813 -10.14 12.59 -25.46
C PHE A 813 -9.36 13.78 -24.88
N ALA A 814 -9.88 14.31 -23.78
CA ALA A 814 -9.20 15.25 -22.91
C ALA A 814 -9.10 14.65 -21.51
N ARG A 815 -8.06 15.03 -20.77
CA ARG A 815 -7.82 14.57 -19.39
C ARG A 815 -7.95 15.71 -18.39
N LEU A 816 -8.69 15.47 -17.32
CA LEU A 816 -8.60 16.20 -16.05
C LEU A 816 -7.93 15.31 -15.01
N ASN A 817 -7.12 15.88 -14.13
CA ASN A 817 -6.47 15.12 -13.07
C ASN A 817 -6.49 15.88 -11.74
N GLY A 818 -6.40 15.14 -10.66
CA GLY A 818 -6.40 15.67 -9.30
C GLY A 818 -5.77 14.71 -8.32
N ALA A 819 -5.56 15.19 -7.10
CA ALA A 819 -5.00 14.39 -6.03
C ALA A 819 -5.57 14.79 -4.68
N LEU A 820 -5.59 13.82 -3.76
CA LEU A 820 -5.82 14.06 -2.34
C LEU A 820 -4.50 13.77 -1.61
N ASP A 821 -3.99 14.75 -0.87
CA ASP A 821 -2.75 14.61 -0.12
C ASP A 821 -2.80 13.45 0.90
N SER A 822 -1.64 12.96 1.32
CA SER A 822 -1.53 11.78 2.17
C SER A 822 -2.25 11.91 3.50
N THR A 823 -2.31 13.11 4.08
CA THR A 823 -2.99 13.36 5.35
C THR A 823 -4.49 13.22 5.21
N ARG A 824 -5.07 13.85 4.18
CA ARG A 824 -6.51 13.76 3.89
C ARG A 824 -6.89 12.37 3.40
N TRP A 825 -6.07 11.74 2.58
CA TRP A 825 -6.31 10.38 2.10
C TRP A 825 -6.33 9.37 3.25
N HIS A 826 -5.34 9.42 4.15
CA HIS A 826 -5.32 8.57 5.33
C HIS A 826 -6.53 8.80 6.23
N ARG A 827 -6.94 10.06 6.42
CA ARG A 827 -8.14 10.40 7.18
C ARG A 827 -9.42 9.87 6.53
N LEU A 828 -9.53 9.95 5.21
CA LEU A 828 -10.67 9.40 4.47
C LEU A 828 -10.71 7.86 4.55
N LYS A 829 -9.55 7.18 4.43
CA LYS A 829 -9.42 5.73 4.63
C LYS A 829 -9.87 5.32 6.04
N LYS A 830 -9.42 6.06 7.07
CA LYS A 830 -9.82 5.80 8.46
C LYS A 830 -11.33 5.95 8.66
N ARG A 831 -11.93 7.04 8.16
CA ARG A 831 -13.39 7.24 8.23
C ARG A 831 -14.18 6.16 7.49
N ALA A 832 -13.68 5.73 6.32
CA ALA A 832 -14.27 4.62 5.60
C ALA A 832 -14.28 3.35 6.46
N ALA A 833 -13.14 3.02 7.09
CA ALA A 833 -13.03 1.89 8.00
C ALA A 833 -13.97 1.99 9.21
N ASP A 834 -14.05 3.16 9.86
CA ASP A 834 -14.96 3.41 11.00
C ASP A 834 -16.45 3.25 10.60
N ALA A 835 -16.78 3.51 9.35
CA ALA A 835 -18.12 3.36 8.78
C ALA A 835 -18.37 1.99 8.11
N HIS A 836 -17.42 1.05 8.22
CA HIS A 836 -17.43 -0.27 7.55
C HIS A 836 -17.55 -0.20 6.02
N LEU A 837 -16.93 0.81 5.40
CA LEU A 837 -16.84 1.01 3.96
C LEU A 837 -15.40 0.83 3.46
N THR A 838 -15.27 0.29 2.25
CA THR A 838 -14.00 0.23 1.52
C THR A 838 -13.69 1.59 0.89
N PRO A 839 -12.40 1.93 0.72
CA PRO A 839 -12.01 3.16 0.03
C PRO A 839 -12.60 3.24 -1.39
N SER A 840 -12.64 2.13 -2.13
CA SER A 840 -13.26 2.08 -3.46
C SER A 840 -14.75 2.40 -3.44
N ALA A 841 -15.52 1.87 -2.47
CA ALA A 841 -16.94 2.16 -2.34
C ALA A 841 -17.19 3.64 -2.00
N VAL A 842 -16.35 4.24 -1.14
CA VAL A 842 -16.41 5.68 -0.83
C VAL A 842 -16.17 6.52 -2.08
N LEU A 843 -15.10 6.23 -2.83
CA LEU A 843 -14.76 7.00 -4.04
C LEU A 843 -15.82 6.85 -5.14
N LEU A 844 -16.35 5.64 -5.34
CA LEU A 844 -17.49 5.38 -6.21
C LEU A 844 -18.73 6.18 -5.79
N SER A 845 -19.04 6.22 -4.49
CA SER A 845 -20.21 6.92 -3.96
C SER A 845 -20.09 8.43 -4.06
N VAL A 846 -18.89 8.99 -3.83
CA VAL A 846 -18.59 10.41 -4.05
C VAL A 846 -18.78 10.76 -5.52
N TRP A 847 -18.24 9.95 -6.44
CA TRP A 847 -18.40 10.20 -7.87
C TRP A 847 -19.85 10.06 -8.32
N SER A 848 -20.54 9.02 -7.87
CA SER A 848 -21.95 8.77 -8.18
C SER A 848 -22.86 9.89 -7.65
N THR A 849 -22.52 10.51 -6.52
CA THR A 849 -23.23 11.67 -5.99
C THR A 849 -23.14 12.86 -6.96
N VAL A 850 -21.95 13.13 -7.51
CA VAL A 850 -21.77 14.17 -8.53
C VAL A 850 -22.53 13.82 -9.80
N LEU A 851 -22.38 12.60 -10.32
CA LEU A 851 -23.12 12.18 -11.53
C LEU A 851 -24.64 12.25 -11.34
N SER A 852 -25.16 11.91 -10.16
CA SER A 852 -26.59 12.02 -9.82
C SER A 852 -27.10 13.46 -9.91
N ALA A 853 -26.30 14.42 -9.47
CA ALA A 853 -26.68 15.84 -9.49
C ALA A 853 -26.75 16.43 -10.90
N TRP A 854 -26.05 15.81 -11.87
CA TRP A 854 -26.02 16.26 -13.27
C TRP A 854 -26.90 15.43 -14.20
N SER A 855 -27.20 14.18 -13.83
CA SER A 855 -28.01 13.27 -14.63
C SER A 855 -29.49 13.66 -14.57
N ALA A 856 -30.23 13.39 -15.65
CA ALA A 856 -31.68 13.62 -15.68
C ALA A 856 -32.45 12.76 -14.67
N GLN A 857 -31.93 11.58 -14.35
CA GLN A 857 -32.41 10.69 -13.29
C GLN A 857 -31.28 10.47 -12.27
N PRO A 858 -31.60 10.39 -10.97
CA PRO A 858 -30.59 10.28 -9.93
C PRO A 858 -30.11 8.82 -9.72
N GLU A 859 -30.82 7.84 -10.28
CA GLU A 859 -30.44 6.43 -10.35
C GLU A 859 -29.89 6.10 -11.74
N PHE A 860 -28.83 5.29 -11.80
CA PHE A 860 -28.15 4.92 -13.04
C PHE A 860 -27.23 3.72 -12.83
N THR A 861 -26.69 3.16 -13.91
CA THR A 861 -25.70 2.08 -13.89
C THR A 861 -24.36 2.52 -14.44
N LEU A 862 -23.29 2.22 -13.70
CA LEU A 862 -21.91 2.43 -14.09
C LEU A 862 -21.29 1.14 -14.62
N ASN A 863 -20.30 1.28 -15.49
CA ASN A 863 -19.48 0.17 -15.95
C ASN A 863 -18.16 0.16 -15.17
N LEU A 864 -17.86 -0.92 -14.45
CA LEU A 864 -16.66 -1.06 -13.63
C LEU A 864 -15.63 -1.92 -14.35
N THR A 865 -14.40 -1.42 -14.42
CA THR A 865 -13.24 -2.16 -14.91
C THR A 865 -12.65 -2.98 -13.76
N LEU A 866 -12.53 -4.29 -13.95
CA LEU A 866 -11.91 -5.22 -13.00
C LEU A 866 -10.70 -5.89 -13.63
N PHE A 867 -9.60 -5.99 -12.90
CA PHE A 867 -8.42 -6.75 -13.30
C PHE A 867 -8.53 -8.20 -12.79
N ASP A 868 -9.35 -9.02 -13.46
CA ASP A 868 -9.77 -10.35 -12.98
C ASP A 868 -8.74 -11.44 -13.30
N ARG A 869 -7.61 -11.39 -12.58
CA ARG A 869 -6.56 -12.41 -12.65
C ARG A 869 -6.87 -13.58 -11.73
N ARG A 870 -7.65 -14.55 -12.22
CA ARG A 870 -7.92 -15.77 -11.45
C ARG A 870 -6.60 -16.49 -11.10
N PRO A 871 -6.41 -16.94 -9.85
CA PRO A 871 -5.15 -17.49 -9.35
C PRO A 871 -4.95 -18.96 -9.77
N LEU A 872 -5.04 -19.23 -11.08
CA LEU A 872 -4.88 -20.56 -11.66
C LEU A 872 -3.42 -21.03 -11.72
N HIS A 873 -2.46 -20.13 -11.47
CA HIS A 873 -1.03 -20.44 -11.44
C HIS A 873 -0.29 -19.52 -10.44
N PRO A 874 0.75 -19.99 -9.70
CA PRO A 874 1.47 -19.20 -8.70
C PRO A 874 2.10 -17.90 -9.24
N GLN A 875 2.53 -17.91 -10.51
CA GLN A 875 3.17 -16.75 -11.17
C GLN A 875 2.22 -15.93 -12.04
N ILE A 876 0.88 -16.08 -11.91
CA ILE A 876 -0.07 -15.36 -12.78
C ILE A 876 0.07 -13.83 -12.70
N ASN A 877 0.50 -13.31 -11.54
CA ASN A 877 0.75 -11.89 -11.31
C ASN A 877 2.07 -11.38 -11.93
N GLN A 878 2.79 -12.22 -12.68
CA GLN A 878 3.99 -11.84 -13.45
C GLN A 878 3.74 -11.93 -14.97
N ILE A 879 2.61 -12.50 -15.39
CA ILE A 879 2.29 -12.70 -16.81
C ILE A 879 1.69 -11.42 -17.38
N LEU A 880 2.15 -11.04 -18.57
CA LEU A 880 1.56 -9.93 -19.33
C LEU A 880 0.40 -10.40 -20.21
N GLY A 881 -0.70 -9.65 -20.23
CA GLY A 881 -1.91 -9.91 -21.01
C GLY A 881 -3.05 -8.94 -20.64
N ASP A 882 -4.16 -8.99 -21.39
CA ASP A 882 -5.38 -8.27 -21.04
C ASP A 882 -6.32 -9.15 -20.20
N PHE A 883 -6.23 -9.04 -18.87
CA PHE A 883 -7.12 -9.72 -17.93
C PHE A 883 -8.32 -8.84 -17.53
N THR A 884 -8.60 -7.79 -18.32
CA THR A 884 -9.72 -6.89 -18.04
C THR A 884 -11.04 -7.64 -18.16
N SER A 885 -11.87 -7.51 -17.13
CA SER A 885 -13.29 -7.84 -17.18
C SER A 885 -14.11 -6.60 -16.82
N LEU A 886 -15.37 -6.61 -17.25
CA LEU A 886 -16.30 -5.50 -17.05
C LEU A 886 -17.48 -5.97 -16.22
N MET A 887 -17.94 -5.14 -15.28
CA MET A 887 -19.06 -5.44 -14.42
C MET A 887 -19.99 -4.23 -14.30
N LEU A 888 -21.30 -4.45 -14.41
CA LEU A 888 -22.28 -3.39 -14.20
C LEU A 888 -22.51 -3.17 -12.70
N LEU A 889 -22.63 -1.91 -12.27
CA LEU A 889 -22.97 -1.56 -10.90
C LEU A 889 -24.02 -0.45 -10.88
N SER A 890 -25.19 -0.75 -10.34
CA SER A 890 -26.30 0.20 -10.25
C SER A 890 -26.22 1.05 -9.00
N TRP A 891 -26.29 2.37 -9.18
CA TRP A 891 -26.38 3.38 -8.12
C TRP A 891 -27.84 3.75 -7.87
N HIS A 892 -28.24 3.66 -6.60
CA HIS A 892 -29.56 4.07 -6.14
C HIS A 892 -29.40 5.00 -4.93
N PRO A 893 -29.79 6.27 -5.03
CA PRO A 893 -29.68 7.22 -3.93
C PRO A 893 -30.67 6.87 -2.81
N GLY A 894 -30.19 6.90 -1.57
CA GLY A 894 -30.99 6.68 -0.35
C GLY A 894 -31.22 7.97 0.45
N GLU A 895 -31.66 7.81 1.71
CA GLU A 895 -31.99 8.92 2.62
C GLU A 895 -30.79 9.80 2.96
N SER A 896 -29.61 9.19 3.14
CA SER A 896 -28.33 9.86 3.40
C SER A 896 -27.25 9.35 2.46
N TRP A 897 -26.15 10.10 2.36
CA TRP A 897 -24.98 9.68 1.59
C TRP A 897 -24.38 8.37 2.12
N LEU A 898 -24.22 8.23 3.44
CA LEU A 898 -23.70 7.01 4.07
C LEU A 898 -24.58 5.80 3.74
N HIS A 899 -25.91 5.92 3.85
CA HIS A 899 -26.83 4.83 3.50
C HIS A 899 -26.70 4.43 2.02
N SER A 900 -26.56 5.41 1.14
CA SER A 900 -26.34 5.17 -0.30
C SER A 900 -25.02 4.45 -0.55
N ALA A 901 -23.95 4.86 0.13
CA ALA A 901 -22.63 4.24 0.02
C ALA A 901 -22.60 2.80 0.54
N GLN A 902 -23.28 2.53 1.66
CA GLN A 902 -23.44 1.17 2.20
C GLN A 902 -24.24 0.28 1.26
N SER A 903 -25.35 0.77 0.69
CA SER A 903 -26.13 0.02 -0.31
C SER A 903 -25.30 -0.25 -1.57
N LEU A 904 -24.53 0.73 -2.05
CA LEU A 904 -23.63 0.55 -3.19
C LEU A 904 -22.58 -0.53 -2.93
N GLN A 905 -21.96 -0.52 -1.73
CA GLN A 905 -20.98 -1.54 -1.36
C GLN A 905 -21.59 -2.94 -1.27
N GLN A 906 -22.79 -3.07 -0.71
CA GLN A 906 -23.50 -4.35 -0.65
C GLN A 906 -23.74 -4.92 -2.05
N ARG A 907 -24.22 -4.09 -2.98
CA ARG A 907 -24.39 -4.50 -4.40
C ARG A 907 -23.05 -4.82 -5.06
N LEU A 908 -22.02 -4.01 -4.83
CA LEU A 908 -20.67 -4.28 -5.34
C LEU A 908 -20.17 -5.66 -4.89
N SER A 909 -20.33 -5.99 -3.61
CA SER A 909 -19.96 -7.29 -3.04
C SER A 909 -20.74 -8.45 -3.69
N GLN A 910 -22.06 -8.29 -3.85
CA GLN A 910 -22.92 -9.29 -4.52
C GLN A 910 -22.52 -9.50 -5.98
N ASN A 911 -22.31 -8.41 -6.74
CA ASN A 911 -21.94 -8.49 -8.15
C ASN A 911 -20.56 -9.15 -8.33
N LEU A 912 -19.61 -8.91 -7.42
CA LEU A 912 -18.28 -9.51 -7.46
C LEU A 912 -18.29 -11.05 -7.29
N ASN A 913 -19.28 -11.61 -6.57
CA ASN A 913 -19.48 -13.07 -6.48
C ASN A 913 -19.90 -13.69 -7.83
N HIS A 914 -20.45 -12.88 -8.75
CA HIS A 914 -20.96 -13.30 -10.05
C HIS A 914 -20.20 -12.65 -11.22
N ARG A 915 -18.93 -12.28 -10.98
CA ARG A 915 -18.06 -11.56 -11.93
C ARG A 915 -17.62 -12.38 -13.15
N ASP A 916 -17.87 -13.68 -13.14
CA ASP A 916 -17.59 -14.58 -14.26
C ASP A 916 -18.55 -14.38 -15.44
N VAL A 917 -19.64 -13.62 -15.24
CA VAL A 917 -20.50 -13.11 -16.31
C VAL A 917 -20.09 -11.68 -16.65
N SER A 918 -19.52 -11.50 -17.84
CA SER A 918 -19.11 -10.19 -18.37
C SER A 918 -20.29 -9.22 -18.51
N ALA A 919 -20.08 -7.93 -18.20
CA ALA A 919 -21.05 -6.86 -18.46
C ALA A 919 -21.51 -6.81 -19.92
N ILE A 920 -20.65 -7.17 -20.88
CA ILE A 920 -21.01 -7.24 -22.30
C ILE A 920 -22.13 -8.26 -22.51
N ARG A 921 -22.07 -9.40 -21.82
CA ARG A 921 -23.11 -10.42 -21.87
C ARG A 921 -24.40 -9.95 -21.21
N VAL A 922 -24.31 -9.27 -20.06
CA VAL A 922 -25.48 -8.68 -19.38
C VAL A 922 -26.15 -7.63 -20.28
N MET A 923 -25.39 -6.74 -20.91
CA MET A 923 -25.92 -5.75 -21.86
C MET A 923 -26.61 -6.40 -23.07
N ARG A 924 -26.06 -7.51 -23.61
CA ARG A 924 -26.73 -8.29 -24.67
C ARG A 924 -28.06 -8.87 -24.21
N GLN A 925 -28.15 -9.37 -22.97
CA GLN A 925 -29.41 -9.87 -22.40
C GLN A 925 -30.42 -8.75 -22.15
N LEU A 926 -29.98 -7.55 -21.73
CA LEU A 926 -30.84 -6.37 -21.60
C LEU A 926 -31.42 -5.95 -22.95
N VAL A 927 -30.61 -5.95 -24.02
CA VAL A 927 -31.05 -5.70 -25.40
C VAL A 927 -32.17 -6.67 -25.81
N GLN A 928 -31.97 -7.97 -25.57
CA GLN A 928 -32.97 -9.01 -25.87
C GLN A 928 -34.27 -8.82 -25.06
N ARG A 929 -34.16 -8.51 -23.77
CA ARG A 929 -35.31 -8.42 -22.86
C ARG A 929 -36.12 -7.13 -23.02
N GLN A 930 -35.47 -6.01 -23.30
CA GLN A 930 -36.11 -4.70 -23.48
C GLN A 930 -36.50 -4.41 -24.93
N ASN A 931 -36.11 -5.26 -25.88
CA ASN A 931 -36.36 -5.10 -27.32
C ASN A 931 -35.88 -3.74 -27.86
N VAL A 932 -34.70 -3.30 -27.40
CA VAL A 932 -34.04 -2.05 -27.82
C VAL A 932 -32.80 -2.35 -28.66
N PRO A 933 -32.39 -1.49 -29.60
CA PRO A 933 -31.28 -1.80 -30.53
C PRO A 933 -29.92 -1.98 -29.85
N ALA A 934 -29.66 -1.25 -28.76
CA ALA A 934 -28.43 -1.32 -27.98
C ALA A 934 -28.64 -0.69 -26.60
N VAL A 935 -27.94 -1.18 -25.58
CA VAL A 935 -27.88 -0.58 -24.24
C VAL A 935 -26.43 -0.16 -23.96
N PRO A 936 -26.05 1.10 -24.23
CA PRO A 936 -24.69 1.57 -23.98
C PRO A 936 -24.49 1.86 -22.50
N MET A 937 -23.34 1.44 -21.94
CA MET A 937 -22.87 1.81 -20.59
C MET A 937 -21.52 2.55 -20.70
N PRO A 938 -21.53 3.82 -21.18
CA PRO A 938 -20.32 4.50 -21.64
C PRO A 938 -19.59 5.29 -20.55
N VAL A 939 -20.08 5.26 -19.30
CA VAL A 939 -19.46 5.92 -18.16
C VAL A 939 -18.75 4.84 -17.33
N VAL A 940 -17.43 4.90 -17.32
CA VAL A 940 -16.55 3.84 -16.82
C VAL A 940 -15.86 4.28 -15.53
N PHE A 941 -15.74 3.36 -14.58
CA PHE A 941 -14.95 3.51 -13.37
C PHE A 941 -13.86 2.46 -13.31
N THR A 942 -12.61 2.91 -13.17
CA THR A 942 -11.44 2.03 -13.14
C THR A 942 -10.68 2.24 -11.83
N SER A 943 -10.60 1.19 -11.01
CA SER A 943 -9.90 1.23 -9.71
C SER A 943 -8.64 0.39 -9.71
N ALA A 944 -7.50 1.05 -9.45
CA ALA A 944 -6.21 0.40 -9.21
C ALA A 944 -5.72 0.61 -7.77
N LEU A 945 -6.64 0.69 -6.80
CA LEU A 945 -6.29 0.64 -5.37
C LEU A 945 -5.89 -0.79 -4.94
N GLY A 946 -5.00 -0.93 -3.96
CA GLY A 946 -4.56 -2.23 -3.43
C GLY A 946 -3.45 -2.93 -4.23
N PHE A 947 -3.00 -2.33 -5.33
CA PHE A 947 -1.82 -2.76 -6.07
C PHE A 947 -0.55 -2.10 -5.50
N GLU A 948 -0.27 -2.29 -4.21
CA GLU A 948 1.02 -1.92 -3.63
C GLU A 948 2.08 -2.97 -4.05
N GLN A 949 2.68 -2.77 -5.21
CA GLN A 949 4.10 -3.07 -5.37
C GLN A 949 4.80 -1.71 -5.33
N ASP A 950 5.64 -1.51 -4.32
CA ASP A 950 6.35 -0.26 -4.08
C ASP A 950 6.79 0.40 -5.38
N ASN A 951 6.32 1.63 -5.62
CA ASN A 951 6.80 2.59 -6.62
C ASN A 951 6.06 2.77 -7.97
N PHE A 952 4.79 2.38 -8.16
CA PHE A 952 4.07 2.78 -9.38
C PHE A 952 3.98 4.32 -9.50
N LEU A 953 4.70 4.88 -10.49
CA LEU A 953 4.77 6.32 -10.82
C LEU A 953 5.26 7.24 -9.67
N ALA A 954 5.97 6.69 -8.68
CA ALA A 954 6.49 7.44 -7.54
C ALA A 954 7.57 8.48 -7.95
N ARG A 955 7.71 9.58 -7.20
CA ARG A 955 8.65 10.70 -7.48
C ARG A 955 10.13 10.32 -7.40
N ARG A 956 10.47 9.17 -6.79
CA ARG A 956 11.86 8.69 -6.63
C ARG A 956 12.37 7.85 -7.82
N ASN A 957 11.52 7.60 -8.81
CA ASN A 957 11.79 6.69 -9.91
C ASN A 957 12.27 7.40 -11.18
N LEU A 958 13.01 6.68 -12.02
CA LEU A 958 13.49 7.16 -13.32
C LEU A 958 12.32 7.43 -14.29
N LEU A 959 11.28 6.60 -14.25
CA LEU A 959 10.11 6.66 -15.12
C LEU A 959 8.95 7.40 -14.44
N LYS A 960 9.20 8.64 -14.00
CA LYS A 960 8.14 9.48 -13.45
C LYS A 960 7.30 10.09 -14.59
N PRO A 961 5.98 9.85 -14.63
CA PRO A 961 5.14 10.41 -15.68
C PRO A 961 4.97 11.92 -15.48
N VAL A 962 5.08 12.68 -16.55
CA VAL A 962 4.79 14.12 -16.57
C VAL A 962 3.46 14.41 -17.24
N TRP A 963 3.02 13.53 -18.13
CA TRP A 963 1.75 13.62 -18.83
C TRP A 963 1.30 12.22 -19.27
N GLY A 964 0.01 12.05 -19.52
CA GLY A 964 -0.52 10.82 -20.11
C GLY A 964 -2.00 10.95 -20.39
N ILE A 965 -2.53 10.06 -21.22
CA ILE A 965 -3.95 9.97 -21.56
C ILE A 965 -4.29 8.53 -21.88
N SER A 966 -5.50 8.11 -21.54
CA SER A 966 -6.05 6.86 -22.04
C SER A 966 -7.22 7.13 -22.97
N GLN A 967 -7.43 6.22 -23.91
CA GLN A 967 -8.53 6.28 -24.85
C GLN A 967 -9.12 4.89 -24.97
N THR A 968 -10.45 4.83 -24.97
CA THR A 968 -11.20 3.60 -25.13
C THR A 968 -12.38 3.89 -26.06
N PRO A 969 -12.57 3.12 -27.14
CA PRO A 969 -13.71 3.31 -28.04
C PRO A 969 -15.04 3.30 -27.29
N GLN A 970 -16.01 4.11 -27.75
CA GLN A 970 -17.38 4.15 -27.22
C GLN A 970 -17.54 4.62 -25.75
N VAL A 971 -16.45 4.86 -25.03
CA VAL A 971 -16.48 5.43 -23.67
C VAL A 971 -16.61 6.95 -23.75
N TRP A 972 -17.53 7.51 -22.98
CA TRP A 972 -17.77 8.96 -22.92
C TRP A 972 -16.89 9.62 -21.86
N LEU A 973 -16.81 8.99 -20.69
CA LEU A 973 -16.10 9.46 -19.51
C LEU A 973 -15.59 8.25 -18.74
N ASP A 974 -14.28 8.19 -18.52
CA ASP A 974 -13.58 7.19 -17.73
C ASP A 974 -12.97 7.84 -16.49
N HIS A 975 -13.35 7.38 -15.30
CA HIS A 975 -12.80 7.83 -14.03
C HIS A 975 -11.84 6.79 -13.47
N GLN A 976 -10.56 7.15 -13.40
CA GLN A 976 -9.47 6.27 -13.00
C GLN A 976 -8.92 6.71 -11.66
N ILE A 977 -8.74 5.77 -10.74
CA ILE A 977 -8.16 6.02 -9.41
C ILE A 977 -6.99 5.08 -9.09
N TYR A 978 -5.95 5.60 -8.44
CA TYR A 978 -4.80 4.84 -7.98
C TYR A 978 -4.10 5.54 -6.80
N GLU A 979 -3.30 4.80 -6.03
CA GLU A 979 -2.47 5.36 -4.94
C GLU A 979 -1.03 5.51 -5.43
N SER A 980 -0.38 6.62 -5.07
CA SER A 980 1.04 6.87 -5.38
C SER A 980 1.66 7.71 -4.27
N GLU A 981 2.73 7.21 -3.66
CA GLU A 981 3.42 7.86 -2.52
C GLU A 981 2.50 8.20 -1.33
N GLY A 982 1.50 7.35 -1.07
CA GLY A 982 0.50 7.58 -0.02
C GLY A 982 -0.50 8.70 -0.33
N GLU A 983 -0.48 9.28 -1.54
CA GLU A 983 -1.51 10.21 -2.04
C GLU A 983 -2.51 9.44 -2.92
N LEU A 984 -3.79 9.82 -2.85
CA LEU A 984 -4.78 9.36 -3.84
C LEU A 984 -4.63 10.19 -5.11
N ARG A 985 -4.51 9.54 -6.26
CA ARG A 985 -4.45 10.16 -7.59
C ARG A 985 -5.67 9.74 -8.39
N PHE A 986 -6.22 10.67 -9.16
CA PHE A 986 -7.37 10.38 -10.00
C PHE A 986 -7.39 11.18 -11.30
N ASN A 987 -7.90 10.55 -12.36
CA ASN A 987 -7.99 11.13 -13.70
C ASN A 987 -9.37 10.91 -14.32
N TRP A 988 -9.89 11.91 -15.02
CA TRP A 988 -11.07 11.79 -15.88
C TRP A 988 -10.66 11.96 -17.34
N ASP A 989 -10.81 10.90 -18.12
CA ASP A 989 -10.62 10.92 -19.57
C ASP A 989 -11.98 10.94 -20.25
N PHE A 990 -12.23 11.94 -21.10
CA PHE A 990 -13.55 12.13 -21.69
C PHE A 990 -13.49 12.67 -23.12
N VAL A 991 -14.52 12.37 -23.91
CA VAL A 991 -14.65 12.87 -25.28
C VAL A 991 -15.09 14.33 -25.26
N ALA A 992 -14.16 15.26 -25.46
CA ALA A 992 -14.40 16.70 -25.27
C ALA A 992 -15.52 17.26 -26.16
N ALA A 993 -15.65 16.76 -27.40
CA ALA A 993 -16.68 17.22 -28.34
C ALA A 993 -18.12 16.84 -27.92
N LEU A 994 -18.27 15.82 -27.07
CA LEU A 994 -19.56 15.25 -26.70
C LEU A 994 -20.28 16.10 -25.65
N PHE A 995 -19.55 16.80 -24.78
CA PHE A 995 -20.11 17.56 -23.67
C PHE A 995 -20.18 19.06 -23.98
N PRO A 996 -21.15 19.79 -23.37
CA PRO A 996 -21.10 21.24 -23.35
C PRO A 996 -19.80 21.77 -22.74
N ALA A 997 -19.28 22.88 -23.29
CA ALA A 997 -18.02 23.46 -22.84
C ALA A 997 -18.05 23.80 -21.34
N GLY A 998 -17.02 23.40 -20.59
CA GLY A 998 -16.92 23.68 -19.15
C GLY A 998 -17.85 22.82 -18.28
N GLN A 999 -18.57 21.84 -18.84
CA GLN A 999 -19.46 20.97 -18.06
C GLN A 999 -18.65 19.96 -17.23
N VAL A 1000 -17.75 19.22 -17.86
CA VAL A 1000 -16.98 18.15 -17.22
C VAL A 1000 -16.02 18.75 -16.18
N GLU A 1001 -15.46 19.93 -16.47
CA GLU A 1001 -14.61 20.68 -15.54
C GLU A 1001 -15.36 21.08 -14.27
N ARG A 1002 -16.60 21.56 -14.37
CA ARG A 1002 -17.43 21.88 -13.20
C ARG A 1002 -17.83 20.63 -12.40
N GLN A 1003 -18.12 19.52 -13.08
CA GLN A 1003 -18.36 18.24 -12.41
C GLN A 1003 -17.11 17.77 -11.66
N PHE A 1004 -15.94 17.92 -12.27
CA PHE A 1004 -14.65 17.57 -11.67
C PHE A 1004 -14.32 18.45 -10.46
N GLU A 1005 -14.55 19.76 -10.53
CA GLU A 1005 -14.41 20.68 -9.40
C GLU A 1005 -15.31 20.29 -8.23
N GLN A 1006 -16.57 19.91 -8.50
CA GLN A 1006 -17.50 19.41 -7.48
C GLN A 1006 -17.05 18.08 -6.88
N TYR A 1007 -16.52 17.17 -7.70
CA TYR A 1007 -15.92 15.92 -7.22
C TYR A 1007 -14.76 16.19 -6.26
N CYS A 1008 -13.82 17.07 -6.64
CA CYS A 1008 -12.71 17.49 -5.79
C CYS A 1008 -13.19 18.14 -4.49
N ALA A 1009 -14.17 19.03 -4.56
CA ALA A 1009 -14.74 19.69 -3.39
C ALA A 1009 -15.43 18.68 -2.45
N LEU A 1010 -16.17 17.72 -3.02
CA LEU A 1010 -16.86 16.69 -2.25
C LEU A 1010 -15.86 15.73 -1.59
N LEU A 1011 -14.80 15.30 -2.28
CA LEU A 1011 -13.74 14.48 -1.68
C LEU A 1011 -13.10 15.17 -0.48
N ASN A 1012 -12.71 16.44 -0.63
CA ASN A 1012 -12.12 17.22 0.47
C ASN A 1012 -13.10 17.33 1.65
N ARG A 1013 -14.38 17.61 1.36
CA ARG A 1013 -15.42 17.66 2.39
C ARG A 1013 -15.60 16.32 3.11
N MET A 1014 -15.67 15.21 2.39
CA MET A 1014 -15.80 13.87 2.99
C MET A 1014 -14.58 13.50 3.86
N ALA A 1015 -13.40 14.01 3.51
CA ALA A 1015 -12.18 13.84 4.30
C ALA A 1015 -12.12 14.77 5.53
N GLU A 1016 -12.72 15.97 5.50
CA GLU A 1016 -12.58 16.97 6.56
C GLU A 1016 -13.78 17.04 7.52
N ASP A 1017 -15.00 16.84 7.03
CA ASP A 1017 -16.26 17.03 7.77
C ASP A 1017 -17.04 15.70 7.89
N GLU A 1018 -17.10 15.17 9.11
CA GLU A 1018 -17.78 13.89 9.40
C GLU A 1018 -19.31 14.02 9.32
N SER A 1019 -19.86 15.20 9.62
CA SER A 1019 -21.31 15.44 9.56
C SER A 1019 -21.85 15.31 8.13
N GLY A 1020 -21.00 15.56 7.12
CA GLY A 1020 -21.33 15.42 5.71
C GLY A 1020 -21.79 14.02 5.31
N TRP A 1021 -21.34 12.97 6.00
CA TRP A 1021 -21.68 11.59 5.67
C TRP A 1021 -23.16 11.27 5.93
N GLN A 1022 -23.77 11.98 6.87
CA GLN A 1022 -25.19 11.81 7.24
C GLN A 1022 -26.13 12.71 6.44
N LEU A 1023 -25.60 13.61 5.59
CA LEU A 1023 -26.43 14.53 4.83
C LEU A 1023 -27.07 13.84 3.61
N PRO A 1024 -28.26 14.28 3.18
CA PRO A 1024 -28.82 13.90 1.88
C PRO A 1024 -27.92 14.34 0.73
N LEU A 1025 -27.92 13.59 -0.39
CA LEU A 1025 -27.09 13.90 -1.57
C LEU A 1025 -27.29 15.33 -2.08
N ALA A 1026 -28.54 15.80 -2.12
CA ALA A 1026 -28.87 17.15 -2.59
C ALA A 1026 -28.31 18.28 -1.71
N ALA A 1027 -27.99 17.99 -0.43
CA ALA A 1027 -27.32 18.94 0.47
C ALA A 1027 -25.79 18.92 0.32
N LEU A 1028 -25.24 17.84 -0.25
CA LEU A 1028 -23.82 17.71 -0.58
C LEU A 1028 -23.51 18.33 -1.94
N VAL A 1029 -24.23 17.91 -2.97
CA VAL A 1029 -24.14 18.43 -4.33
C VAL A 1029 -25.57 18.73 -4.82
N PRO A 1030 -25.95 20.01 -4.90
CA PRO A 1030 -27.29 20.38 -5.34
C PRO A 1030 -27.56 19.93 -6.78
N PRO A 1031 -28.76 19.39 -7.09
CA PRO A 1031 -29.14 19.04 -8.45
C PRO A 1031 -29.06 20.26 -9.37
N VAL A 1032 -28.39 20.09 -10.51
CA VAL A 1032 -28.25 21.16 -11.49
C VAL A 1032 -29.54 21.24 -12.30
N LYS A 1033 -30.31 22.31 -12.10
CA LYS A 1033 -31.49 22.58 -12.93
C LYS A 1033 -31.04 22.91 -14.35
N HIS A 1034 -31.25 21.97 -15.27
CA HIS A 1034 -31.03 22.20 -16.68
C HIS A 1034 -32.03 23.26 -17.17
N ALA A 1035 -31.55 24.48 -17.39
CA ALA A 1035 -32.34 25.55 -17.99
C ALA A 1035 -32.61 25.21 -19.46
N GLY A 1036 -33.73 24.52 -19.70
CA GLY A 1036 -34.39 24.40 -21.00
C GLY A 1036 -33.54 23.83 -22.14
N GLN A 1037 -33.56 22.51 -22.31
CA GLN A 1037 -33.54 21.87 -23.63
C GLN A 1037 -33.95 20.39 -23.53
N CYS A 1038 -35.19 20.15 -23.14
CA CYS A 1038 -35.99 19.16 -23.84
C CYS A 1038 -37.28 19.90 -24.21
N ALA A 1039 -37.31 20.44 -25.43
CA ALA A 1039 -38.60 20.55 -26.08
C ALA A 1039 -39.17 19.13 -26.03
N GLU A 1040 -40.37 18.98 -25.46
CA GLU A 1040 -41.26 17.89 -25.82
C GLU A 1040 -41.32 17.87 -27.36
N ARG A 1041 -40.43 17.11 -27.98
CA ARG A 1041 -40.72 16.57 -29.29
C ARG A 1041 -41.57 15.38 -28.98
N SER A 1042 -42.88 15.57 -29.15
CA SER A 1042 -43.83 14.48 -29.36
C SER A 1042 -43.16 13.41 -30.22
N PRO A 1043 -43.38 12.11 -29.93
CA PRO A 1043 -42.82 11.06 -30.76
C PRO A 1043 -43.19 11.40 -32.19
N ARG A 1044 -42.18 11.69 -33.02
CA ARG A 1044 -42.41 11.73 -34.45
C ARG A 1044 -42.77 10.31 -34.80
N VAL A 1045 -44.06 10.09 -35.00
CA VAL A 1045 -44.57 9.01 -35.83
C VAL A 1045 -43.72 9.09 -37.11
N CYS A 1046 -42.82 8.14 -37.27
CA CYS A 1046 -42.20 7.90 -38.56
C CYS A 1046 -43.35 7.79 -39.56
N PRO A 1047 -43.33 8.51 -40.69
CA PRO A 1047 -44.37 8.33 -41.68
C PRO A 1047 -44.38 6.85 -42.04
N GLU A 1048 -45.53 6.19 -41.86
CA GLU A 1048 -45.79 4.91 -42.48
C GLU A 1048 -45.56 5.09 -43.97
N HIS A 1049 -44.37 4.72 -44.45
CA HIS A 1049 -44.18 4.42 -45.85
C HIS A 1049 -44.88 3.08 -46.09
N SER A 1050 -46.21 3.16 -46.22
CA SER A 1050 -46.98 2.19 -46.99
C SER A 1050 -46.53 2.32 -48.46
N GLN A 1051 -45.40 1.71 -48.78
CA GLN A 1051 -45.07 1.32 -50.15
C GLN A 1051 -45.44 -0.16 -50.31
N PRO A 1052 -45.98 -0.56 -51.48
CA PRO A 1052 -46.54 -1.89 -51.66
C PRO A 1052 -45.46 -2.95 -51.41
N HIS A 1053 -45.72 -3.86 -50.47
CA HIS A 1053 -44.93 -5.06 -50.28
C HIS A 1053 -44.83 -5.82 -51.61
N ILE A 1054 -43.63 -5.82 -52.19
CA ILE A 1054 -43.24 -6.85 -53.15
C ILE A 1054 -42.55 -7.90 -52.29
N ALA A 1055 -43.22 -9.03 -52.06
CA ALA A 1055 -42.66 -10.13 -51.29
C ALA A 1055 -41.30 -10.53 -51.87
N ALA A 1056 -40.28 -10.67 -51.01
CA ALA A 1056 -38.99 -11.24 -51.38
C ALA A 1056 -39.18 -12.57 -52.13
N ASP A 1057 -38.38 -12.76 -53.17
CA ASP A 1057 -38.28 -14.03 -53.88
C ASP A 1057 -37.82 -15.12 -52.89
N GLU A 1058 -38.61 -16.17 -52.72
CA GLU A 1058 -38.31 -17.31 -51.82
C GLU A 1058 -36.94 -17.92 -52.12
N SER A 1059 -36.45 -17.78 -53.36
CA SER A 1059 -35.13 -18.24 -53.78
C SER A 1059 -33.96 -17.52 -53.08
N THR A 1060 -34.07 -16.19 -52.89
CA THR A 1060 -33.03 -15.36 -52.25
C THR A 1060 -32.98 -15.63 -50.75
N VAL A 1061 -34.15 -15.76 -50.11
CA VAL A 1061 -34.26 -16.10 -48.69
C VAL A 1061 -33.64 -17.47 -48.42
N SER A 1062 -33.94 -18.47 -49.27
CA SER A 1062 -33.34 -19.81 -49.16
C SER A 1062 -31.82 -19.76 -49.30
N LEU A 1063 -31.30 -18.99 -50.27
CA LEU A 1063 -29.85 -18.85 -50.46
C LEU A 1063 -29.17 -18.22 -49.25
N ILE A 1064 -29.77 -17.19 -48.65
CA ILE A 1064 -29.23 -16.57 -47.43
C ILE A 1064 -29.28 -17.53 -46.24
N CYS A 1065 -30.34 -18.32 -46.08
CA CYS A 1065 -30.43 -19.37 -45.06
C CYS A 1065 -29.38 -20.47 -45.27
N ASP A 1066 -29.12 -20.88 -46.52
CA ASP A 1066 -28.11 -21.90 -46.83
C ASP A 1066 -26.68 -21.36 -46.62
N ALA A 1067 -26.40 -20.12 -47.04
CA ALA A 1067 -25.16 -19.42 -46.77
C ALA A 1067 -24.90 -19.25 -45.26
N PHE A 1068 -25.95 -18.94 -44.50
CA PHE A 1068 -25.89 -18.88 -43.05
C PHE A 1068 -25.54 -20.24 -42.45
N ARG A 1069 -26.20 -21.31 -42.89
CA ARG A 1069 -25.91 -22.67 -42.42
C ARG A 1069 -24.48 -23.09 -42.74
N GLU A 1070 -23.95 -22.71 -43.90
CA GLU A 1070 -22.57 -23.00 -44.27
C GLU A 1070 -21.55 -22.30 -43.35
N VAL A 1071 -21.82 -21.06 -42.96
CA VAL A 1071 -20.91 -20.26 -42.13
C VAL A 1071 -21.04 -20.57 -40.64
N VAL A 1072 -22.27 -20.81 -40.17
CA VAL A 1072 -22.60 -20.91 -38.74
C VAL A 1072 -22.72 -22.37 -38.29
N GLY A 1073 -23.02 -23.30 -39.20
CA GLY A 1073 -23.26 -24.71 -38.91
C GLY A 1073 -24.67 -25.02 -38.39
N GLU A 1074 -25.46 -24.00 -38.05
CA GLU A 1074 -26.83 -24.08 -37.53
C GLU A 1074 -27.85 -23.59 -38.58
N SER A 1075 -29.10 -24.05 -38.50
CA SER A 1075 -30.17 -23.58 -39.40
C SER A 1075 -30.84 -22.32 -38.86
N VAL A 1076 -31.05 -21.31 -39.72
CA VAL A 1076 -31.84 -20.10 -39.41
C VAL A 1076 -33.17 -20.12 -40.16
N THR A 1077 -34.25 -19.74 -39.50
CA THR A 1077 -35.54 -19.53 -40.18
C THR A 1077 -35.62 -18.14 -40.83
N PRO A 1078 -36.46 -17.95 -41.88
CA PRO A 1078 -36.50 -16.68 -42.62
C PRO A 1078 -36.70 -15.41 -41.78
N ALA A 1079 -37.47 -15.50 -40.69
CA ALA A 1079 -37.79 -14.36 -39.83
C ALA A 1079 -36.84 -14.22 -38.62
N GLU A 1080 -36.05 -15.24 -38.34
CA GLU A 1080 -35.19 -15.32 -37.16
C GLU A 1080 -33.91 -14.54 -37.38
N ASN A 1081 -33.49 -13.82 -36.34
CA ASN A 1081 -32.31 -12.98 -36.42
C ASN A 1081 -31.05 -13.85 -36.52
N PHE A 1082 -30.10 -13.46 -37.37
CA PHE A 1082 -28.83 -14.16 -37.55
C PHE A 1082 -28.09 -14.40 -36.24
N PHE A 1083 -28.09 -13.44 -35.32
CA PHE A 1083 -27.48 -13.59 -34.00
C PHE A 1083 -28.27 -14.52 -33.08
N GLU A 1084 -29.59 -14.51 -33.16
CA GLU A 1084 -30.47 -15.40 -32.39
C GLU A 1084 -30.29 -16.85 -32.85
N ALA A 1085 -30.07 -17.07 -34.15
CA ALA A 1085 -29.73 -18.37 -34.74
C ALA A 1085 -28.26 -18.79 -34.57
N GLY A 1086 -27.50 -18.10 -33.71
CA GLY A 1086 -26.16 -18.52 -33.30
C GLY A 1086 -24.98 -17.90 -34.06
N ALA A 1087 -25.20 -16.92 -34.95
CA ALA A 1087 -24.07 -16.22 -35.58
C ALA A 1087 -23.36 -15.29 -34.61
N THR A 1088 -22.03 -15.33 -34.61
CA THR A 1088 -21.19 -14.28 -34.02
C THR A 1088 -20.98 -13.12 -35.00
N SER A 1089 -20.44 -11.99 -34.53
CA SER A 1089 -20.05 -10.89 -35.43
C SER A 1089 -19.03 -11.33 -36.49
N LEU A 1090 -18.14 -12.29 -36.16
CA LEU A 1090 -17.21 -12.88 -37.12
C LEU A 1090 -17.96 -13.75 -38.15
N ASN A 1091 -18.95 -14.51 -37.69
CA ASN A 1091 -19.80 -15.28 -38.59
C ASN A 1091 -20.56 -14.34 -39.55
N LEU A 1092 -20.99 -13.15 -39.11
CA LEU A 1092 -21.59 -12.17 -40.03
C LEU A 1092 -20.59 -11.57 -41.02
N VAL A 1093 -19.33 -11.38 -40.63
CA VAL A 1093 -18.26 -10.99 -41.57
C VAL A 1093 -17.99 -12.09 -42.59
N GLN A 1094 -17.99 -13.36 -42.16
CA GLN A 1094 -17.81 -14.50 -43.07
C GLN A 1094 -19.04 -14.68 -43.99
N LEU A 1095 -20.24 -14.53 -43.45
CA LEU A 1095 -21.50 -14.53 -44.20
C LEU A 1095 -21.52 -13.39 -45.21
N HIS A 1096 -21.05 -12.20 -44.82
CA HIS A 1096 -20.88 -11.08 -45.73
C HIS A 1096 -19.98 -11.42 -46.92
N VAL A 1097 -18.80 -11.99 -46.64
CA VAL A 1097 -17.84 -12.39 -47.68
C VAL A 1097 -18.42 -13.48 -48.58
N LEU A 1098 -19.17 -14.43 -48.03
CA LEU A 1098 -19.80 -15.51 -48.78
C LEU A 1098 -20.93 -14.99 -49.68
N LEU A 1099 -21.80 -14.12 -49.15
CA LEU A 1099 -22.89 -13.49 -49.90
C LEU A 1099 -22.36 -12.57 -51.01
N GLN A 1100 -21.25 -11.86 -50.80
CA GLN A 1100 -20.59 -11.10 -51.85
C GLN A 1100 -20.09 -11.96 -53.02
N ARG A 1101 -19.78 -13.25 -52.78
CA ARG A 1101 -19.40 -14.21 -53.83
C ARG A 1101 -20.61 -14.78 -54.58
N HIS A 1102 -21.78 -14.84 -53.92
CA HIS A 1102 -23.04 -15.32 -54.48
C HIS A 1102 -23.92 -14.18 -55.05
N GLU A 1103 -23.34 -13.35 -55.91
CA GLU A 1103 -24.02 -12.28 -56.69
C GLU A 1103 -24.43 -10.99 -55.93
N PHE A 1104 -24.22 -10.87 -54.61
CA PHE A 1104 -24.53 -9.65 -53.85
C PHE A 1104 -23.33 -8.69 -53.67
N SER A 1105 -22.72 -8.26 -54.78
CA SER A 1105 -21.49 -7.45 -54.74
C SER A 1105 -21.67 -6.04 -54.13
N THR A 1106 -22.91 -5.54 -54.04
CA THR A 1106 -23.23 -4.22 -53.46
C THR A 1106 -23.57 -4.29 -51.97
N LEU A 1107 -23.69 -5.49 -51.41
CA LEU A 1107 -23.90 -5.69 -49.98
C LEU A 1107 -22.69 -5.15 -49.24
N THR A 1108 -22.93 -4.36 -48.19
CA THR A 1108 -21.94 -3.90 -47.21
C THR A 1108 -22.08 -4.69 -45.92
N LEU A 1109 -21.04 -4.73 -45.09
CA LEU A 1109 -21.11 -5.45 -43.81
C LEU A 1109 -22.23 -4.88 -42.92
N LEU A 1110 -22.42 -3.57 -42.94
CA LEU A 1110 -23.46 -2.86 -42.18
C LEU A 1110 -24.87 -3.38 -42.52
N ASP A 1111 -25.11 -3.77 -43.77
CA ASP A 1111 -26.42 -4.22 -44.22
C ASP A 1111 -26.88 -5.52 -43.53
N LEU A 1112 -25.94 -6.40 -43.15
CA LEU A 1112 -26.24 -7.62 -42.39
C LEU A 1112 -26.61 -7.33 -40.93
N PHE A 1113 -26.21 -6.17 -40.39
CA PHE A 1113 -26.60 -5.74 -39.05
C PHE A 1113 -27.90 -4.93 -39.07
N THR A 1114 -28.15 -4.16 -40.14
CA THR A 1114 -29.39 -3.37 -40.28
C THR A 1114 -30.58 -4.21 -40.74
N HIS A 1115 -30.34 -5.31 -41.45
CA HIS A 1115 -31.35 -6.27 -41.88
C HIS A 1115 -31.01 -7.66 -41.34
N PRO A 1116 -31.18 -7.89 -40.03
CA PRO A 1116 -30.49 -8.97 -39.34
C PRO A 1116 -31.22 -10.31 -39.42
N SER A 1117 -32.08 -10.55 -40.42
CA SER A 1117 -32.71 -11.85 -40.69
C SER A 1117 -32.69 -12.16 -42.19
N PRO A 1118 -32.77 -13.44 -42.59
CA PRO A 1118 -32.75 -13.80 -44.01
C PRO A 1118 -33.83 -13.09 -44.84
N ALA A 1119 -35.05 -12.95 -44.31
CA ALA A 1119 -36.14 -12.26 -44.98
C ALA A 1119 -35.92 -10.74 -45.07
N ALA A 1120 -35.50 -10.10 -43.98
CA ALA A 1120 -35.23 -8.67 -43.97
C ALA A 1120 -34.07 -8.30 -44.92
N LEU A 1121 -33.04 -9.14 -44.99
CA LEU A 1121 -31.90 -8.95 -45.86
C LEU A 1121 -32.29 -9.17 -47.34
N ALA A 1122 -33.12 -10.18 -47.63
CA ALA A 1122 -33.65 -10.41 -48.97
C ALA A 1122 -34.54 -9.24 -49.45
N ASP A 1123 -35.39 -8.69 -48.58
CA ASP A 1123 -36.22 -7.52 -48.89
C ASP A 1123 -35.37 -6.28 -49.21
N TYR A 1124 -34.30 -6.05 -48.44
CA TYR A 1124 -33.33 -4.98 -48.72
C TYR A 1124 -32.64 -5.16 -50.07
N LEU A 1125 -32.15 -6.37 -50.35
CA LEU A 1125 -31.46 -6.68 -51.61
C LEU A 1125 -32.38 -6.56 -52.84
N ALA A 1126 -33.66 -6.92 -52.70
CA ALA A 1126 -34.68 -6.72 -53.74
C ALA A 1126 -34.94 -5.22 -54.01
N GLY A 1127 -34.89 -4.38 -52.98
CA GLY A 1127 -35.00 -2.92 -53.08
C GLY A 1127 -33.83 -2.27 -53.83
N VAL A 1128 -32.59 -2.76 -53.66
CA VAL A 1128 -31.39 -2.20 -54.29
C VAL A 1128 -31.33 -2.49 -55.81
N ALA A 1129 -31.78 -3.68 -56.25
CA ALA A 1129 -31.77 -4.08 -57.66
C ALA A 1129 -32.67 -3.23 -58.59
N THR A 1130 -33.68 -2.55 -58.04
CA THR A 1130 -34.58 -1.67 -58.83
C THR A 1130 -34.03 -0.27 -59.04
N VAL A 1131 -33.10 0.19 -58.18
CA VAL A 1131 -32.53 1.54 -58.24
C VAL A 1131 -31.45 1.67 -59.34
N GLU A 1132 -30.67 0.61 -59.60
CA GLU A 1132 -29.59 0.64 -60.60
C GLU A 1132 -30.06 0.75 -62.07
N LYS A 1133 -31.34 0.47 -62.37
CA LYS A 1133 -31.86 0.63 -63.75
C LYS A 1133 -32.15 2.08 -64.17
N THR A 1134 -32.14 3.05 -63.25
CA THR A 1134 -32.59 4.43 -63.56
C THR A 1134 -31.52 5.51 -63.61
N LYS A 1135 -30.23 5.21 -63.40
CA LYS A 1135 -29.17 6.22 -63.50
C LYS A 1135 -27.96 5.75 -64.30
N ARG A 1136 -27.98 6.00 -65.61
CA ARG A 1136 -26.76 6.21 -66.41
C ARG A 1136 -26.83 7.55 -67.14
N PRO A 1137 -25.86 8.45 -66.88
CA PRO A 1137 -25.29 9.24 -67.97
C PRO A 1137 -23.76 9.07 -68.08
N ARG A 1138 -23.30 9.44 -69.28
CA ARG A 1138 -22.04 9.10 -69.99
C ARG A 1138 -20.75 9.71 -69.43
N PRO A 1139 -19.57 9.17 -69.82
CA PRO A 1139 -18.28 9.49 -69.23
C PRO A 1139 -17.64 10.74 -69.84
N VAL A 1140 -17.01 11.57 -69.00
CA VAL A 1140 -16.08 12.63 -69.43
C VAL A 1140 -14.65 12.21 -69.10
N ARG A 1141 -13.79 12.35 -70.11
CA ARG A 1141 -12.41 11.85 -70.18
C ARG A 1141 -11.42 12.56 -69.24
N ARG A 1142 -10.52 11.75 -68.68
CA ARG A 1142 -9.23 12.08 -68.04
C ARG A 1142 -8.33 13.01 -68.87
N ARG A 1143 -7.54 13.85 -68.18
CA ARG A 1143 -6.05 13.81 -68.27
C ARG A 1143 -5.33 14.58 -67.14
N GLN A 1144 -4.51 13.80 -66.43
CA GLN A 1144 -3.27 14.07 -65.69
C GLN A 1144 -2.66 15.49 -65.69
N ARG A 1145 -2.16 15.91 -64.51
CA ARG A 1145 -0.72 16.21 -64.30
C ARG A 1145 -0.35 16.19 -62.81
N ARG A 1146 0.85 15.63 -62.56
CA ARG A 1146 1.73 15.61 -61.37
C ARG A 1146 1.46 16.77 -60.39
N ILE A 1147 1.52 16.58 -59.08
CA ILE A 1147 2.63 16.07 -58.24
C ILE A 1147 2.09 15.20 -57.12
#